data_AF-A0A1V6XR77-F1
#
_entry.id   AF-A0A1V6XR77-F1
#
_cell.length_a   1.000
_cell.length_b   1.000
_cell.length_c   1.000
_cell.angle_alpha   90.00
_cell.angle_beta   90.00
_cell.angle_gamma   90.00
#
_symmetry.space_group_name_H-M   'P 1'
#
loop_
_entity.id
_entity.type
_entity.pdbx_description
1 polymer ?
#
loop_
_entity_poly.entity_id
_entity_poly.type
_entity_poly.pdbx_seq_one_letter_code
_entity_poly.pdbx_strand_id
1 'polypeptide(L)'
;MSQMGDDGTFQAPESKQAQSKPGLEKGMAPPSESSRLESSHGFVEYVGSNKLKDKKVLITGGDSGIGRSVAVLMAREGADITIVYLPQEQEDAEKTKGLVENEDRSCLLIPGDLRKNQTCERAVKEHVDRFKKINVLVNNASQQYMCKDITQIDLDQVEDLFRTNILQMFAITKYALPHMSKGDSIINNTSVVTFRGSSSMVDYASTKGAIVGFTRSLALQLIPKGIRVNAVAQQHPGHNARVSHQKRLICNNLHPSMDGSALGSMRIPILLSVFVGQCMASSSTPLLSWQLDGNSRSAWDILWTCLSTIFACTWTLLHMDVPPRNMSITRCTISKIREWVLAILAPEITFLRATGQLADGKTLQKVCNKAQKTRDAESSEPKLWLSQRTRPLEQVQNLDHVDLHPVHTKWTLRQCFCVIAGGLVLQTQDQWIYTIRPRDMKPLIQAGMIHCSDFRDQDIEDRAKADSFAKFFTVLQSTWFLCNVITRWAYDLPVSPIELSTLAYVGCAILIYGVWWYKPKDMGTSIAVHLRCNRDNMPIEVRNMIDENPTGWVHVRALVNEDNWVSVLWKTVRTPFLSRDIEHLETINEIDGSDLIKTPFEIFIFDVACSLTALLYCGIHVAAWDFPFATRAELISWRVFSLASIATAFVICLVGGLADAATLLNSKDLLPSFMVGLARPAGLWTMLVTVIISFNFYIIARLGIIGLVFSSLRALPTGSYTTVGWMTSIPHF
;
A
#
# COMPACT_ATOMS: atom_id res chain seq x y z
N MET A 1 45.65 7.63 20.93
CA MET A 1 44.26 7.12 20.75
C MET A 1 43.86 7.35 19.31
N SER A 2 42.99 6.52 18.72
CA SER A 2 42.34 6.84 17.43
C SER A 2 41.87 8.30 17.47
N GLN A 3 42.39 9.13 16.58
CA GLN A 3 42.10 10.56 16.60
C GLN A 3 40.72 10.78 15.98
N MET A 4 39.92 11.61 16.64
CA MET A 4 38.70 12.14 16.07
C MET A 4 39.08 13.38 15.26
N GLY A 5 38.53 13.51 14.05
CA GLY A 5 38.61 14.79 13.33
C GLY A 5 37.85 15.88 14.08
N ASP A 6 38.15 17.13 13.77
CA ASP A 6 37.50 18.32 14.37
C ASP A 6 35.96 18.35 14.20
N ASP A 7 35.42 17.49 13.33
CA ASP A 7 33.99 17.35 12.99
C ASP A 7 33.30 16.14 13.65
N GLY A 8 33.98 15.39 14.52
CA GLY A 8 33.41 14.20 15.17
C GLY A 8 33.42 12.94 14.31
N THR A 9 34.21 12.91 13.21
CA THR A 9 34.38 11.72 12.38
C THR A 9 35.59 10.89 12.80
N PHE A 10 35.46 9.56 12.72
CA PHE A 10 36.56 8.62 12.93
C PHE A 10 37.65 8.83 11.87
N GLN A 11 38.87 9.18 12.29
CA GLN A 11 40.03 9.19 11.40
C GLN A 11 40.79 7.87 11.52
N ALA A 12 40.97 7.19 10.39
CA ALA A 12 41.82 6.01 10.33
C ALA A 12 43.28 6.42 10.60
N PRO A 13 44.10 5.55 11.21
CA PRO A 13 45.53 5.81 11.38
C PRO A 13 46.18 6.08 10.02
N GLU A 14 46.86 7.22 9.86
CA GLU A 14 47.49 7.60 8.59
C GLU A 14 48.70 6.71 8.24
N SER A 15 49.39 6.17 9.26
CA SER A 15 50.55 5.30 9.07
C SER A 15 50.15 3.83 8.89
N LYS A 16 50.67 3.22 7.82
CA LYS A 16 50.58 1.77 7.62
C LYS A 16 51.37 1.07 8.73
N GLN A 17 50.76 0.07 9.35
CA GLN A 17 51.38 -0.77 10.38
C GLN A 17 51.05 -2.24 10.13
N ALA A 18 51.93 -3.13 10.55
CA ALA A 18 51.74 -4.57 10.43
C ALA A 18 52.40 -5.29 11.61
N GLN A 19 51.81 -6.41 12.02
CA GLN A 19 52.34 -7.30 13.05
C GLN A 19 52.15 -8.74 12.59
N SER A 20 52.95 -9.67 13.13
CA SER A 20 52.67 -11.10 13.00
C SER A 20 51.38 -11.44 13.75
N LYS A 21 50.57 -12.34 13.20
CA LYS A 21 49.32 -12.78 13.85
C LYS A 21 49.61 -13.60 15.11
N PRO A 22 48.76 -13.53 16.15
CA PRO A 22 47.48 -12.80 16.20
C PRO A 22 47.62 -11.27 16.33
N GLY A 23 48.81 -10.78 16.64
CA GLY A 23 49.12 -9.37 16.86
C GLY A 23 48.84 -8.96 18.30
N LEU A 24 49.52 -7.91 18.78
CA LEU A 24 49.27 -7.34 20.11
C LEU A 24 48.67 -5.94 19.96
N GLU A 25 47.59 -5.68 20.69
CA GLU A 25 46.93 -4.38 20.70
C GLU A 25 47.84 -3.30 21.30
N LYS A 26 48.69 -3.67 22.26
CA LYS A 26 49.77 -2.81 22.78
C LYS A 26 50.72 -2.34 21.67
N GLY A 27 50.94 -3.15 20.64
CA GLY A 27 51.79 -2.83 19.50
C GLY A 27 51.12 -1.92 18.47
N MET A 28 49.84 -1.56 18.65
CA MET A 28 49.13 -0.66 17.74
C MET A 28 49.45 0.81 18.04
N ALA A 29 49.69 1.57 16.98
CA ALA A 29 49.88 3.02 17.06
C ALA A 29 48.86 3.72 16.14
N PRO A 30 47.82 4.39 16.67
CA PRO A 30 47.46 4.49 18.08
C PRO A 30 46.83 3.21 18.65
N PRO A 31 46.79 3.05 19.99
CA PRO A 31 46.07 1.96 20.64
C PRO A 31 44.56 2.10 20.45
N SER A 32 43.84 1.00 20.54
CA SER A 32 42.38 0.96 20.47
C SER A 32 41.74 1.49 21.77
N GLU A 33 40.54 2.08 21.67
CA GLU A 33 39.73 2.47 22.83
C GLU A 33 38.69 1.37 23.12
N SER A 34 38.73 0.84 24.35
CA SER A 34 37.94 -0.33 24.76
C SER A 34 37.01 -0.09 25.96
N SER A 35 37.11 1.07 26.61
CA SER A 35 36.38 1.41 27.83
C SER A 35 35.32 2.50 27.63
N ARG A 36 35.44 3.32 26.58
CA ARG A 36 34.57 4.48 26.31
C ARG A 36 33.73 4.32 25.04
N LEU A 37 32.61 5.02 24.99
CA LEU A 37 31.71 5.07 23.83
C LEU A 37 31.96 6.32 22.97
N GLU A 38 31.69 6.19 21.68
CA GLU A 38 31.78 7.31 20.73
C GLU A 38 30.55 8.24 20.84
N SER A 39 30.77 9.54 21.05
CA SER A 39 29.76 10.61 21.05
C SER A 39 30.02 11.64 19.94
N SER A 40 29.12 12.61 19.71
CA SER A 40 29.35 13.70 18.73
C SER A 40 30.49 14.64 19.13
N HIS A 41 30.94 14.57 20.39
CA HIS A 41 31.91 15.48 20.99
C HIS A 41 33.14 14.74 21.54
N GLY A 42 33.40 13.50 21.13
CA GLY A 42 34.51 12.70 21.64
C GLY A 42 34.10 11.37 22.25
N PHE A 43 35.07 10.69 22.84
CA PHE A 43 34.82 9.53 23.68
C PHE A 43 34.20 9.95 25.01
N VAL A 44 33.06 9.35 25.36
CA VAL A 44 32.37 9.53 26.63
C VAL A 44 32.45 8.24 27.45
N GLU A 45 32.54 8.39 28.77
CA GLU A 45 32.52 7.22 29.66
C GLU A 45 31.18 6.48 29.56
N TYR A 46 31.25 5.16 29.42
CA TYR A 46 30.08 4.32 29.58
C TYR A 46 29.72 4.24 31.06
N VAL A 47 28.45 4.49 31.42
CA VAL A 47 27.99 4.37 32.80
C VAL A 47 27.12 3.12 32.91
N GLY A 48 27.57 2.17 33.73
CA GLY A 48 26.84 0.93 34.00
C GLY A 48 25.52 1.19 34.72
N SER A 49 24.54 0.34 34.48
CA SER A 49 23.20 0.39 35.09
C SER A 49 22.78 -0.93 35.73
N ASN A 50 23.76 -1.78 36.06
CA ASN A 50 23.61 -3.10 36.68
C ASN A 50 22.74 -4.09 35.87
N LYS A 51 22.72 -3.96 34.54
CA LYS A 51 21.93 -4.84 33.65
C LYS A 51 22.38 -6.30 33.70
N LEU A 52 23.65 -6.54 34.04
CA LEU A 52 24.26 -7.87 34.11
C LEU A 52 24.71 -8.21 35.52
N LYS A 53 24.09 -7.59 36.53
CA LYS A 53 24.41 -7.81 37.93
C LYS A 53 24.47 -9.32 38.25
N ASP A 54 25.60 -9.72 38.82
CA ASP A 54 25.93 -11.07 39.28
C ASP A 54 25.99 -12.14 38.18
N LYS A 55 25.90 -11.76 36.90
CA LYS A 55 25.99 -12.69 35.76
C LYS A 55 27.42 -13.18 35.54
N LYS A 56 27.55 -14.42 35.06
CA LYS A 56 28.82 -15.08 34.74
C LYS A 56 28.99 -15.19 33.23
N VAL A 57 30.04 -14.58 32.70
CA VAL A 57 30.25 -14.42 31.26
C VAL A 57 31.54 -15.12 30.83
N LEU A 58 31.45 -15.94 29.79
CA LEU A 58 32.60 -16.57 29.13
C LEU A 58 32.78 -15.99 27.73
N ILE A 59 33.95 -15.40 27.46
CA ILE A 59 34.27 -14.69 26.22
C ILE A 59 35.51 -15.34 25.58
N THR A 60 35.41 -15.77 24.32
CA THR A 60 36.57 -16.19 23.53
C THR A 60 37.19 -15.00 22.81
N GLY A 61 38.52 -14.87 22.76
CA GLY A 61 39.23 -13.73 22.19
C GLY A 61 38.91 -12.45 22.96
N GLY A 62 38.87 -12.53 24.29
CA GLY A 62 38.53 -11.42 25.19
C GLY A 62 39.73 -10.57 25.61
N ASP A 63 40.93 -10.93 25.18
CA ASP A 63 42.19 -10.26 25.48
C ASP A 63 42.33 -8.88 24.81
N SER A 64 41.74 -8.70 23.62
CA SER A 64 41.94 -7.52 22.77
C SER A 64 40.69 -7.15 21.95
N GLY A 65 40.73 -5.97 21.34
CA GLY A 65 39.74 -5.45 20.42
C GLY A 65 38.31 -5.48 20.96
N ILE A 66 37.39 -6.04 20.17
CA ILE A 66 35.96 -6.07 20.50
C ILE A 66 35.69 -6.98 21.70
N GLY A 67 36.45 -8.06 21.85
CA GLY A 67 36.32 -8.95 23.01
C GLY A 67 36.72 -8.24 24.31
N ARG A 68 37.80 -7.45 24.29
CA ARG A 68 38.20 -6.60 25.42
C ARG A 68 37.10 -5.60 25.77
N SER A 69 36.55 -4.88 24.78
CA SER A 69 35.46 -3.93 25.06
C SER A 69 34.24 -4.60 25.66
N VAL A 70 33.86 -5.78 25.15
CA VAL A 70 32.73 -6.54 25.72
C VAL A 70 33.04 -6.98 27.16
N ALA A 71 34.25 -7.45 27.45
CA ALA A 71 34.66 -7.85 28.79
C ALA A 71 34.54 -6.68 29.79
N VAL A 72 35.11 -5.52 29.45
CA VAL A 72 35.11 -4.34 30.31
C VAL A 72 33.71 -3.78 30.51
N LEU A 73 32.92 -3.62 29.44
CA LEU A 73 31.58 -3.04 29.55
C LEU A 73 30.59 -3.99 30.23
N MET A 74 30.74 -5.31 30.08
CA MET A 74 29.93 -6.28 30.84
C MET A 74 30.32 -6.32 32.33
N ALA A 75 31.60 -6.15 32.65
CA ALA A 75 32.05 -6.01 34.03
C ALA A 75 31.47 -4.75 34.69
N ARG A 76 31.50 -3.62 33.97
CA ARG A 76 30.87 -2.36 34.40
C ARG A 76 29.35 -2.47 34.60
N GLU A 77 28.69 -3.41 33.92
CA GLU A 77 27.28 -3.75 34.13
C GLU A 77 27.05 -4.80 35.25
N GLY A 78 28.09 -5.18 35.98
CA GLY A 78 28.03 -6.01 37.19
C GLY A 78 28.32 -7.50 36.98
N ALA A 79 28.91 -7.91 35.86
CA ALA A 79 29.19 -9.31 35.54
C ALA A 79 30.62 -9.76 35.89
N ASP A 80 30.79 -11.02 36.31
CA ASP A 80 32.11 -11.65 36.40
C ASP A 80 32.49 -12.28 35.05
N ILE A 81 33.74 -12.09 34.65
CA ILE A 81 34.21 -12.38 33.30
C ILE A 81 35.22 -13.52 33.29
N THR A 82 35.18 -14.34 32.25
CA THR A 82 36.27 -15.24 31.86
C THR A 82 36.64 -14.95 30.43
N ILE A 83 37.94 -14.81 30.15
CA ILE A 83 38.44 -14.64 28.79
C ILE A 83 39.35 -15.80 28.40
N VAL A 84 39.13 -16.33 27.19
CA VAL A 84 39.98 -17.35 26.57
C VAL A 84 40.75 -16.72 25.42
N TYR A 85 42.07 -16.92 25.36
CA TYR A 85 42.96 -16.24 24.40
C TYR A 85 44.19 -17.10 24.10
N LEU A 86 45.00 -16.75 23.10
CA LEU A 86 46.22 -17.52 22.80
C LEU A 86 47.34 -17.18 23.80
N PRO A 87 48.20 -18.13 24.20
CA PRO A 87 49.28 -17.87 25.17
C PRO A 87 50.20 -16.69 24.81
N GLN A 88 50.37 -16.41 23.51
CA GLN A 88 51.17 -15.29 23.01
C GLN A 88 50.56 -13.91 23.33
N GLU A 89 49.26 -13.85 23.61
CA GLU A 89 48.49 -12.62 23.90
C GLU A 89 48.38 -12.36 25.41
N GLN A 90 49.15 -13.07 26.25
CA GLN A 90 49.05 -12.99 27.72
C GLN A 90 49.13 -11.56 28.25
N GLU A 91 50.00 -10.72 27.69
CA GLU A 91 50.14 -9.33 28.13
C GLU A 91 48.85 -8.51 27.91
N ASP A 92 48.19 -8.69 26.77
CA ASP A 92 46.92 -8.05 26.45
C ASP A 92 45.76 -8.59 27.31
N ALA A 93 45.81 -9.88 27.65
CA ALA A 93 44.85 -10.50 28.56
C ALA A 93 44.98 -9.96 30.00
N GLU A 94 46.19 -9.78 30.53
CA GLU A 94 46.42 -9.17 31.85
C GLU A 94 45.92 -7.72 31.91
N LYS A 95 46.09 -6.97 30.82
CA LYS A 95 45.53 -5.62 30.72
C LYS A 95 44.00 -5.64 30.81
N THR A 96 43.35 -6.55 30.09
CA THR A 96 41.89 -6.69 30.16
C THR A 96 41.43 -7.11 31.55
N LYS A 97 42.15 -8.02 32.21
CA LYS A 97 41.89 -8.41 33.59
C LYS A 97 41.95 -7.21 34.53
N GLY A 98 42.99 -6.39 34.46
CA GLY A 98 43.09 -5.18 35.27
C GLY A 98 41.92 -4.22 35.05
N LEU A 99 41.47 -4.05 33.80
CA LEU A 99 40.30 -3.20 33.50
C LEU A 99 39.00 -3.77 34.07
N VAL A 100 38.81 -5.09 34.06
CA VAL A 100 37.64 -5.75 34.66
C VAL A 100 37.67 -5.68 36.19
N GLU A 101 38.82 -5.90 36.81
CA GLU A 101 39.00 -5.85 38.26
C GLU A 101 38.81 -4.43 38.81
N ASN A 102 39.13 -3.40 38.02
CA ASN A 102 38.83 -2.00 38.34
C ASN A 102 37.33 -1.68 38.40
N GLU A 103 36.47 -2.54 37.84
CA GLU A 103 35.00 -2.43 37.92
C GLU A 103 34.43 -3.27 39.09
N ASP A 104 35.28 -3.65 40.06
CA ASP A 104 34.95 -4.50 41.22
C ASP A 104 34.36 -5.87 40.84
N ARG A 105 34.82 -6.45 39.72
CA ARG A 105 34.40 -7.77 39.22
C ARG A 105 35.57 -8.75 39.11
N SER A 106 35.28 -10.05 39.14
CA SER A 106 36.30 -11.08 38.96
C SER A 106 36.58 -11.32 37.47
N CYS A 107 37.86 -11.47 37.11
CA CYS A 107 38.27 -11.91 35.77
C CYS A 107 39.13 -13.18 35.84
N LEU A 108 38.70 -14.24 35.17
CA LEU A 108 39.46 -15.48 34.99
C LEU A 108 40.14 -15.51 33.61
N LEU A 109 41.44 -15.76 33.60
CA LEU A 109 42.24 -15.87 32.39
C LEU A 109 42.49 -17.33 32.03
N ILE A 110 42.17 -17.72 30.79
CA ILE A 110 42.39 -19.09 30.30
C ILE A 110 43.18 -19.04 28.99
N PRO A 111 44.51 -19.16 29.02
CA PRO A 111 45.31 -19.27 27.80
C PRO A 111 45.11 -20.64 27.15
N GLY A 112 44.93 -20.67 25.82
CA GLY A 112 44.83 -21.91 25.07
C GLY A 112 44.33 -21.74 23.63
N ASP A 113 44.69 -22.70 22.78
CA ASP A 113 44.25 -22.76 21.39
C ASP A 113 42.88 -23.46 21.27
N LEU A 114 41.87 -22.69 20.89
CA LEU A 114 40.49 -23.14 20.71
C LEU A 114 40.28 -24.07 19.52
N ARG A 115 41.26 -24.21 18.60
CA ARG A 115 41.21 -25.26 17.55
C ARG A 115 41.25 -26.66 18.15
N LYS A 116 41.75 -26.81 19.38
CA LYS A 116 41.81 -28.09 20.11
C LYS A 116 40.56 -28.24 20.99
N ASN A 117 39.78 -29.29 20.76
CA ASN A 117 38.54 -29.56 21.51
C ASN A 117 38.77 -29.69 23.03
N GLN A 118 39.91 -30.26 23.44
CA GLN A 118 40.28 -30.37 24.85
C GLN A 118 40.44 -28.99 25.52
N THR A 119 40.94 -27.99 24.79
CA THR A 119 41.01 -26.61 25.28
C THR A 119 39.61 -26.03 25.48
N CYS A 120 38.70 -26.25 24.53
CA CYS A 120 37.31 -25.77 24.64
C CYS A 120 36.61 -26.35 25.87
N GLU A 121 36.76 -27.66 26.09
CA GLU A 121 36.20 -28.36 27.25
C GLU A 121 36.81 -27.86 28.57
N ARG A 122 38.14 -27.75 28.62
CA ARG A 122 38.86 -27.23 29.79
C ARG A 122 38.43 -25.80 30.13
N ALA A 123 38.27 -24.94 29.13
CA ALA A 123 37.88 -23.54 29.35
C ALA A 123 36.50 -23.43 30.00
N VAL A 124 35.53 -24.22 29.53
CA VAL A 124 34.20 -24.30 30.14
C VAL A 124 34.28 -24.88 31.56
N LYS A 125 35.04 -25.96 31.74
CA LYS A 125 35.20 -26.59 33.06
C LYS A 125 35.79 -25.62 34.08
N GLU A 126 36.88 -24.93 33.76
CA GLU A 126 37.51 -23.97 34.67
C GLU A 126 36.58 -22.79 35.00
N HIS A 127 35.83 -22.29 34.01
CA HIS A 127 34.80 -21.26 34.25
C HIS A 127 33.73 -21.76 35.24
N VAL A 128 33.21 -22.97 35.04
CA VAL A 128 32.18 -23.55 35.91
C VAL A 128 32.73 -23.89 37.29
N ASP A 129 33.96 -24.38 37.39
CA ASP A 129 34.61 -24.66 38.68
C ASP A 129 34.71 -23.38 39.52
N ARG A 130 35.05 -22.24 38.87
CA ARG A 130 35.17 -20.93 39.50
C ARG A 130 33.83 -20.26 39.81
N PHE A 131 32.92 -20.21 38.84
CA PHE A 131 31.71 -19.38 38.89
C PHE A 131 30.39 -20.17 38.99
N LYS A 132 30.46 -21.50 38.94
CA LYS A 132 29.35 -22.47 39.07
C LYS A 132 28.27 -22.45 37.98
N LYS A 133 28.22 -21.42 37.15
CA LYS A 133 27.19 -21.23 36.12
C LYS A 133 27.75 -20.44 34.95
N ILE A 134 27.19 -20.64 33.75
CA ILE A 134 27.39 -19.77 32.59
C ILE A 134 26.07 -19.05 32.30
N ASN A 135 26.05 -17.72 32.41
CA ASN A 135 24.88 -16.92 32.02
C ASN A 135 24.98 -16.38 30.59
N VAL A 136 26.19 -15.99 30.18
CA VAL A 136 26.42 -15.46 28.84
C VAL A 136 27.66 -16.11 28.22
N LEU A 137 27.49 -16.70 27.05
CA LEU A 137 28.60 -17.16 26.21
C LEU A 137 28.79 -16.20 25.04
N VAL A 138 29.99 -15.64 24.88
CA VAL A 138 30.35 -14.75 23.78
C VAL A 138 31.41 -15.42 22.91
N ASN A 139 30.97 -15.91 21.75
CA ASN A 139 31.83 -16.51 20.75
C ASN A 139 32.38 -15.42 19.82
N ASN A 140 33.55 -14.88 20.17
CA ASN A 140 34.20 -13.75 19.49
C ASN A 140 35.54 -14.09 18.80
N ALA A 141 36.28 -15.10 19.26
CA ALA A 141 37.59 -15.45 18.71
C ALA A 141 37.49 -15.78 17.22
N SER A 142 38.38 -15.18 16.42
CA SER A 142 38.37 -15.33 14.97
C SER A 142 39.72 -14.99 14.36
N GLN A 143 40.06 -15.65 13.26
CA GLN A 143 41.17 -15.29 12.37
C GLN A 143 40.64 -14.84 11.01
N GLN A 144 41.42 -14.04 10.30
CA GLN A 144 41.14 -13.61 8.93
C GLN A 144 42.45 -13.50 8.15
N TYR A 145 42.45 -13.88 6.88
CA TYR A 145 43.58 -13.73 5.96
C TYR A 145 43.08 -13.07 4.68
N MET A 146 43.92 -12.25 4.05
CA MET A 146 43.58 -11.65 2.76
C MET A 146 44.24 -12.48 1.65
N CYS A 147 43.44 -12.91 0.68
CA CYS A 147 43.90 -13.55 -0.55
C CYS A 147 43.17 -12.91 -1.73
N LYS A 148 43.90 -12.24 -2.63
CA LYS A 148 43.30 -11.47 -3.74
C LYS A 148 42.86 -12.35 -4.91
N ASP A 149 43.46 -13.53 -5.04
CA ASP A 149 43.19 -14.48 -6.12
C ASP A 149 42.92 -15.86 -5.50
N ILE A 150 41.72 -16.36 -5.69
CA ILE A 150 41.27 -17.63 -5.12
C ILE A 150 42.11 -18.82 -5.62
N THR A 151 42.78 -18.73 -6.78
CA THR A 151 43.66 -19.79 -7.28
C THR A 151 44.91 -19.99 -6.44
N GLN A 152 45.26 -18.99 -5.61
CA GLN A 152 46.44 -18.97 -4.74
C GLN A 152 46.08 -19.24 -3.27
N ILE A 153 44.84 -19.62 -2.98
CA ILE A 153 44.42 -19.87 -1.61
C ILE A 153 45.06 -21.14 -1.06
N ASP A 154 45.62 -21.05 0.14
CA ASP A 154 46.14 -22.20 0.87
C ASP A 154 44.99 -22.96 1.53
N LEU A 155 44.74 -24.20 1.10
CA LEU A 155 43.63 -25.02 1.60
C LEU A 155 43.83 -25.46 3.06
N ASP A 156 45.07 -25.65 3.50
CA ASP A 156 45.36 -25.97 4.91
C ASP A 156 45.01 -24.76 5.79
N GLN A 157 45.31 -23.55 5.31
CA GLN A 157 44.92 -22.31 5.96
C GLN A 157 43.39 -22.13 5.99
N VAL A 158 42.67 -22.52 4.93
CA VAL A 158 41.20 -22.51 4.90
C VAL A 158 40.65 -23.46 5.97
N GLU A 159 41.18 -24.68 6.09
CA GLU A 159 40.76 -25.62 7.12
C GLU A 159 41.00 -25.03 8.53
N ASP A 160 42.20 -24.48 8.76
CA ASP A 160 42.57 -23.83 10.03
C ASP A 160 41.65 -22.66 10.38
N LEU A 161 41.26 -21.88 9.38
CA LEU A 161 40.31 -20.78 9.52
C LEU A 161 38.92 -21.29 9.90
N PHE A 162 38.43 -22.37 9.28
CA PHE A 162 37.16 -23.00 9.67
C PHE A 162 37.22 -23.60 11.07
N ARG A 163 38.35 -24.22 11.44
CA ARG A 163 38.59 -24.72 12.80
C ARG A 163 38.49 -23.61 13.83
N THR A 164 39.09 -22.47 13.54
CA THR A 164 39.17 -21.31 14.44
C THR A 164 37.88 -20.49 14.50
N ASN A 165 37.20 -20.29 13.37
CA ASN A 165 36.07 -19.36 13.31
C ASN A 165 34.71 -20.02 13.59
N ILE A 166 34.53 -21.29 13.21
CA ILE A 166 33.23 -21.97 13.31
C ILE A 166 33.30 -23.26 14.12
N LEU A 167 34.25 -24.16 13.89
CA LEU A 167 34.25 -25.46 14.59
C LEU A 167 34.52 -25.32 16.10
N GLN A 168 35.43 -24.43 16.52
CA GLN A 168 35.61 -24.15 17.95
C GLN A 168 34.34 -23.59 18.59
N MET A 169 33.57 -22.79 17.86
CA MET A 169 32.31 -22.22 18.36
C MET A 169 31.28 -23.32 18.61
N PHE A 170 31.22 -24.35 17.75
CA PHE A 170 30.43 -25.56 18.02
C PHE A 170 30.91 -26.27 19.29
N ALA A 171 32.23 -26.47 19.43
CA ALA A 171 32.80 -27.19 20.56
C ALA A 171 32.55 -26.48 21.90
N ILE A 172 32.90 -25.19 22.01
CA ILE A 172 32.70 -24.43 23.25
C ILE A 172 31.22 -24.29 23.60
N THR A 173 30.35 -24.10 22.60
CA THR A 173 28.90 -24.04 22.83
C THR A 173 28.36 -25.39 23.31
N LYS A 174 28.79 -26.51 22.70
CA LYS A 174 28.43 -27.86 23.13
C LYS A 174 28.76 -28.08 24.61
N TYR A 175 29.96 -27.71 25.04
CA TYR A 175 30.39 -27.90 26.42
C TYR A 175 29.74 -26.91 27.39
N ALA A 176 29.45 -25.68 26.96
CA ALA A 176 28.80 -24.66 27.80
C ALA A 176 27.32 -24.96 28.07
N LEU A 177 26.59 -25.49 27.08
CA LEU A 177 25.14 -25.67 27.13
C LEU A 177 24.60 -26.45 28.36
N PRO A 178 25.25 -27.53 28.84
CA PRO A 178 24.86 -28.20 30.08
C PRO A 178 24.84 -27.31 31.33
N HIS A 179 25.56 -26.19 31.31
CA HIS A 179 25.71 -25.25 32.43
C HIS A 179 24.90 -23.96 32.26
N MET A 180 24.06 -23.90 31.22
CA MET A 180 23.17 -22.78 30.92
C MET A 180 21.71 -23.17 31.22
N SER A 181 20.88 -22.19 31.56
CA SER A 181 19.49 -22.35 31.96
C SER A 181 18.59 -21.29 31.31
N LYS A 182 17.28 -21.40 31.53
CA LYS A 182 16.31 -20.40 31.07
C LYS A 182 16.73 -18.98 31.47
N GLY A 183 16.71 -18.06 30.51
CA GLY A 183 17.13 -16.67 30.67
C GLY A 183 18.60 -16.39 30.29
N ASP A 184 19.41 -17.42 30.09
CA ASP A 184 20.81 -17.28 29.68
C ASP A 184 20.92 -16.99 28.16
N SER A 185 22.08 -16.53 27.70
CA SER A 185 22.27 -15.99 26.35
C SER A 185 23.58 -16.44 25.70
N ILE A 186 23.53 -16.73 24.40
CA ILE A 186 24.71 -16.96 23.55
C ILE A 186 24.77 -15.81 22.53
N ILE A 187 25.95 -15.22 22.37
CA ILE A 187 26.21 -14.10 21.45
C ILE A 187 27.38 -14.50 20.56
N ASN A 188 27.15 -14.52 19.24
CA ASN A 188 28.16 -14.91 18.27
C ASN A 188 28.62 -13.70 17.46
N ASN A 189 29.93 -13.55 17.26
CA ASN A 189 30.47 -12.46 16.47
C ASN A 189 30.60 -12.85 14.98
N THR A 190 29.77 -12.24 14.13
CA THR A 190 29.85 -12.36 12.67
C THR A 190 30.43 -11.08 12.05
N SER A 191 30.22 -10.82 10.76
CA SER A 191 30.75 -9.64 10.08
C SER A 191 29.84 -9.20 8.94
N VAL A 192 29.86 -7.90 8.63
CA VAL A 192 29.20 -7.37 7.43
C VAL A 192 29.69 -8.02 6.14
N VAL A 193 30.90 -8.60 6.13
CA VAL A 193 31.48 -9.28 4.97
C VAL A 193 30.62 -10.46 4.50
N THR A 194 29.86 -11.09 5.40
CA THR A 194 28.91 -12.15 5.06
C THR A 194 27.78 -11.65 4.16
N PHE A 195 27.37 -10.40 4.35
CA PHE A 195 26.24 -9.81 3.62
C PHE A 195 26.69 -8.99 2.41
N ARG A 196 27.87 -8.35 2.49
CA ARG A 196 28.45 -7.55 1.39
C ARG A 196 29.29 -8.38 0.41
N GLY A 197 29.85 -9.50 0.86
CA GLY A 197 30.95 -10.17 0.18
C GLY A 197 32.27 -9.38 0.29
N SER A 198 33.38 -10.05 -0.02
CA SER A 198 34.69 -9.42 -0.22
C SER A 198 35.51 -10.28 -1.17
N SER A 199 36.01 -9.68 -2.25
CA SER A 199 36.85 -10.37 -3.25
C SER A 199 38.18 -10.85 -2.68
N SER A 200 38.64 -10.28 -1.55
CA SER A 200 39.94 -10.59 -0.96
C SER A 200 39.87 -11.50 0.28
N MET A 201 38.69 -11.98 0.67
CA MET A 201 38.46 -12.67 1.95
C MET A 201 37.35 -13.74 1.82
N VAL A 202 37.44 -14.59 0.79
CA VAL A 202 36.39 -15.56 0.43
C VAL A 202 36.16 -16.62 1.52
N ASP A 203 37.24 -17.19 2.05
CA ASP A 203 37.25 -18.17 3.15
C ASP A 203 36.69 -17.56 4.44
N TYR A 204 37.15 -16.38 4.83
CA TYR A 204 36.66 -15.63 5.98
C TYR A 204 35.17 -15.31 5.86
N ALA A 205 34.73 -14.79 4.71
CA ALA A 205 33.30 -14.51 4.48
C ALA A 205 32.45 -15.77 4.60
N SER A 206 32.95 -16.91 4.11
CA SER A 206 32.29 -18.21 4.22
C SER A 206 32.15 -18.66 5.67
N THR A 207 33.22 -18.54 6.49
CA THR A 207 33.12 -18.86 7.93
C THR A 207 32.13 -17.96 8.65
N LYS A 208 32.11 -16.66 8.37
CA LYS A 208 31.16 -15.72 8.99
C LYS A 208 29.72 -15.98 8.53
N GLY A 209 29.52 -16.46 7.30
CA GLY A 209 28.24 -16.99 6.81
C GLY A 209 27.79 -18.25 7.57
N ALA A 210 28.70 -19.18 7.81
CA ALA A 210 28.45 -20.37 8.62
C ALA A 210 28.05 -20.00 10.06
N ILE A 211 28.66 -18.95 10.65
CA ILE A 211 28.27 -18.43 11.97
C ILE A 211 26.81 -17.93 11.98
N VAL A 212 26.34 -17.26 10.91
CA VAL A 212 24.93 -16.82 10.81
C VAL A 212 23.98 -18.03 10.76
N GLY A 213 24.32 -19.04 9.95
CA GLY A 213 23.57 -20.29 9.86
C GLY A 213 23.51 -21.04 11.19
N PHE A 214 24.65 -21.16 11.88
CA PHE A 214 24.75 -21.75 13.21
C PHE A 214 23.90 -21.00 14.24
N THR A 215 23.99 -19.67 14.27
CA THR A 215 23.26 -18.82 15.22
C THR A 215 21.75 -19.03 15.09
N ARG A 216 21.22 -18.95 13.86
CA ARG A 216 19.78 -19.10 13.61
C ARG A 216 19.29 -20.50 13.94
N SER A 217 20.04 -21.52 13.52
CA SER A 217 19.67 -22.93 13.77
C SER A 217 19.69 -23.27 15.25
N LEU A 218 20.74 -22.83 15.97
CA LEU A 218 20.86 -23.06 17.39
C LEU A 218 19.82 -22.26 18.20
N ALA A 219 19.49 -21.04 17.78
CA ALA A 219 18.40 -20.28 18.39
C ALA A 219 17.10 -21.08 18.39
N LEU A 220 16.70 -21.60 17.23
CA LEU A 220 15.48 -22.42 17.10
C LEU A 220 15.52 -23.66 17.99
N GLN A 221 16.67 -24.33 18.08
CA GLN A 221 16.85 -25.51 18.93
C GLN A 221 16.72 -25.19 20.43
N LEU A 222 17.13 -23.99 20.86
CA LEU A 222 17.21 -23.61 22.26
C LEU A 222 16.02 -22.78 22.78
N ILE A 223 15.10 -22.35 21.90
CA ILE A 223 13.84 -21.70 22.29
C ILE A 223 13.10 -22.48 23.39
N PRO A 224 12.89 -23.81 23.28
CA PRO A 224 12.19 -24.56 24.33
C PRO A 224 12.92 -24.56 25.69
N LYS A 225 14.25 -24.40 25.70
CA LYS A 225 15.06 -24.28 26.92
C LYS A 225 15.09 -22.85 27.47
N GLY A 226 14.51 -21.88 26.74
CA GLY A 226 14.49 -20.47 27.10
C GLY A 226 15.88 -19.82 27.09
N ILE A 227 16.81 -20.34 26.28
CA ILE A 227 18.15 -19.76 26.07
C ILE A 227 18.13 -19.01 24.74
N ARG A 228 18.55 -17.75 24.74
CA ARG A 228 18.59 -16.92 23.52
C ARG A 228 19.92 -17.09 22.80
N VAL A 229 19.91 -17.14 21.47
CA VAL A 229 21.12 -17.15 20.64
C VAL A 229 21.02 -16.04 19.61
N ASN A 230 21.96 -15.11 19.61
CA ASN A 230 21.98 -13.96 18.71
C ASN A 230 23.39 -13.73 18.15
N ALA A 231 23.49 -12.94 17.07
CA ALA A 231 24.77 -12.57 16.50
C ALA A 231 24.91 -11.05 16.35
N VAL A 232 26.14 -10.56 16.48
CA VAL A 232 26.54 -9.17 16.21
C VAL A 232 27.34 -9.14 14.91
N ALA A 233 26.95 -8.30 13.96
CA ALA A 233 27.63 -8.15 12.68
C ALA A 233 28.40 -6.83 12.64
N GLN A 234 29.72 -6.90 12.81
CA GLN A 234 30.59 -5.72 12.86
C GLN A 234 31.08 -5.27 11.48
N GLN A 235 31.29 -3.95 11.32
CA GLN A 235 31.89 -3.33 10.13
C GLN A 235 33.31 -2.86 10.42
N HIS A 236 34.27 -3.19 9.54
CA HIS A 236 35.60 -2.58 9.54
C HIS A 236 35.58 -1.29 8.68
N PRO A 237 36.05 -0.15 9.19
CA PRO A 237 36.29 1.04 8.38
C PRO A 237 37.57 0.82 7.54
N GLY A 238 37.40 0.41 6.27
CA GLY A 238 38.50 0.29 5.31
C GLY A 238 38.48 1.40 4.26
N HIS A 239 39.55 2.20 4.22
CA HIS A 239 40.09 3.10 3.17
C HIS A 239 39.18 4.04 2.34
N ASN A 240 37.85 4.00 2.44
CA ASN A 240 36.94 4.90 1.72
C ASN A 240 35.60 5.07 2.47
N ALA A 241 35.64 5.40 3.77
CA ALA A 241 34.44 5.65 4.55
C ALA A 241 34.09 7.15 4.51
N ARG A 242 33.18 7.56 3.63
CA ARG A 242 32.32 8.72 3.92
C ARG A 242 31.38 8.28 5.04
N VAL A 243 31.65 8.75 6.25
CA VAL A 243 30.85 8.48 7.44
C VAL A 243 29.56 9.31 7.35
N SER A 244 28.48 8.72 6.86
CA SER A 244 27.13 9.23 7.13
C SER A 244 26.62 8.57 8.41
N HIS A 245 26.38 9.39 9.42
CA HIS A 245 26.03 9.06 10.79
C HIS A 245 25.15 7.82 11.00
N GLN A 246 25.66 6.87 11.78
CA GLN A 246 24.89 5.76 12.34
C GLN A 246 25.12 5.70 13.86
N LYS A 247 24.60 6.71 14.57
CA LYS A 247 24.41 6.70 16.03
C LYS A 247 22.95 6.39 16.34
N ARG A 248 22.64 5.11 16.54
CA ARG A 248 21.56 4.67 17.45
C ARG A 248 21.65 3.15 17.65
N LEU A 249 22.41 2.74 18.65
CA LEU A 249 22.36 1.40 19.19
C LEU A 249 22.09 1.48 20.70
N ILE A 250 21.02 0.80 21.08
CA ILE A 250 20.78 0.17 22.39
C ILE A 250 20.47 1.13 23.55
N CYS A 251 19.27 1.70 23.54
CA CYS A 251 18.44 1.93 24.74
C CYS A 251 17.02 2.23 24.27
N ASN A 252 16.15 1.21 24.31
CA ASN A 252 14.68 1.26 24.41
C ASN A 252 14.09 0.01 23.76
N ASN A 253 14.05 -1.08 24.53
CA ASN A 253 13.04 -2.12 24.40
C ASN A 253 12.70 -2.55 25.83
N LEU A 254 12.13 -1.60 26.59
CA LEU A 254 11.23 -1.95 27.68
C LEU A 254 9.86 -2.16 27.02
N HIS A 255 9.40 -3.40 27.01
CA HIS A 255 7.99 -3.70 26.80
C HIS A 255 7.17 -2.87 27.80
N PRO A 256 6.20 -2.03 27.38
CA PRO A 256 5.13 -1.66 28.27
C PRO A 256 4.24 -2.89 28.40
N SER A 257 4.09 -3.40 29.62
CA SER A 257 2.95 -4.23 29.99
C SER A 257 1.68 -3.48 29.61
N MET A 258 0.91 -4.03 28.66
CA MET A 258 -0.41 -3.50 28.33
C MET A 258 -1.37 -3.82 29.46
N ASP A 259 -1.68 -2.82 30.28
CA ASP A 259 -2.89 -2.81 31.10
C ASP A 259 -4.08 -2.50 30.19
N GLY A 260 -4.99 -3.46 30.10
CA GLY A 260 -6.22 -3.37 29.31
C GLY A 260 -7.26 -2.50 29.99
N SER A 261 -7.22 -1.18 29.75
CA SER A 261 -8.34 -0.29 30.08
C SER A 261 -8.25 1.06 29.36
N ALA A 262 -8.23 1.09 28.03
CA ALA A 262 -8.41 2.32 27.25
C ALA A 262 -8.87 2.05 25.81
N LEU A 263 -9.95 1.28 25.64
CA LEU A 263 -10.68 1.20 24.36
C LEU A 263 -11.95 2.04 24.50
N GLY A 264 -11.82 3.34 24.29
CA GLY A 264 -12.95 4.26 24.33
C GLY A 264 -12.54 5.65 23.85
N SER A 265 -13.13 6.06 22.73
CA SER A 265 -13.17 7.41 22.16
C SER A 265 -12.01 7.89 21.24
N MET A 266 -12.35 7.95 19.94
CA MET A 266 -11.92 8.91 18.90
C MET A 266 -10.41 9.03 18.53
N ARG A 267 -10.09 8.64 17.27
CA ARG A 267 -9.69 9.52 16.14
C ARG A 267 -9.17 8.70 14.94
N ILE A 268 -10.05 8.42 13.98
CA ILE A 268 -9.74 7.77 12.68
C ILE A 268 -8.59 8.46 11.88
N PRO A 269 -8.45 9.80 11.85
CA PRO A 269 -7.34 10.43 11.10
C PRO A 269 -5.96 10.32 11.76
N ILE A 270 -5.89 10.07 13.08
CA ILE A 270 -4.61 9.82 13.78
C ILE A 270 -4.17 8.37 13.58
N LEU A 271 -5.12 7.44 13.46
CA LEU A 271 -4.80 6.06 13.12
C LEU A 271 -4.13 5.97 11.74
N LEU A 272 -4.53 6.75 10.73
CA LEU A 272 -3.91 6.68 9.40
C LEU A 272 -2.46 7.21 9.39
N SER A 273 -2.15 8.28 10.12
CA SER A 273 -0.78 8.81 10.23
C SER A 273 0.13 7.96 11.09
N VAL A 274 -0.41 7.34 12.15
CA VAL A 274 0.30 6.34 12.97
C VAL A 274 0.51 5.04 12.19
N PHE A 275 -0.49 4.60 11.41
CA PHE A 275 -0.45 3.40 10.58
C PHE A 275 0.61 3.53 9.49
N VAL A 276 0.68 4.67 8.78
CA VAL A 276 1.69 4.89 7.73
C VAL A 276 3.07 5.13 8.35
N GLY A 277 3.17 5.94 9.43
CA GLY A 277 4.45 6.24 10.09
C GLY A 277 5.17 5.04 10.71
N GLN A 278 4.42 4.05 11.23
CA GLN A 278 4.99 2.80 11.76
C GLN A 278 5.27 1.76 10.66
N CYS A 279 4.57 1.80 9.52
CA CYS A 279 4.81 0.93 8.36
C CYS A 279 6.07 1.28 7.55
N MET A 280 6.67 2.45 7.78
CA MET A 280 7.80 2.91 6.97
C MET A 280 9.09 2.27 7.46
N ALA A 281 9.77 1.57 6.54
CA ALA A 281 11.16 1.19 6.78
C ALA A 281 11.98 2.46 7.06
N SER A 282 12.77 2.46 8.13
CA SER A 282 13.74 3.52 8.40
C SER A 282 14.59 3.78 7.15
N SER A 283 14.93 5.04 6.87
CA SER A 283 15.85 5.42 5.77
C SER A 283 17.22 4.72 5.80
N SER A 284 17.53 4.01 6.89
CA SER A 284 18.73 3.19 7.08
C SER A 284 18.56 1.69 6.75
N THR A 285 17.37 1.22 6.35
CA THR A 285 17.17 -0.19 6.00
C THR A 285 17.85 -0.54 4.69
N PRO A 286 18.60 -1.66 4.60
CA PRO A 286 19.20 -2.10 3.35
C PRO A 286 18.11 -2.41 2.34
N LEU A 287 18.17 -1.75 1.18
CA LEU A 287 17.35 -2.05 0.02
C LEU A 287 17.94 -3.24 -0.72
N LEU A 288 17.09 -4.20 -1.08
CA LEU A 288 17.45 -5.38 -1.81
C LEU A 288 16.85 -5.32 -3.22
N SER A 289 17.67 -5.67 -4.20
CA SER A 289 17.26 -5.81 -5.60
C SER A 289 16.21 -6.93 -5.76
N TRP A 290 15.57 -6.97 -6.93
CA TRP A 290 14.56 -7.98 -7.30
C TRP A 290 14.91 -9.39 -6.80
N GLN A 291 14.06 -9.93 -5.94
CA GLN A 291 14.13 -11.32 -5.48
C GLN A 291 13.18 -12.16 -6.33
N LEU A 292 13.74 -13.07 -7.12
CA LEU A 292 12.99 -13.98 -8.00
C LEU A 292 12.84 -15.37 -7.40
N ASP A 293 13.80 -15.83 -6.59
CA ASP A 293 13.87 -17.22 -6.12
C ASP A 293 14.10 -17.31 -4.61
N GLY A 294 13.14 -17.94 -3.91
CA GLY A 294 13.25 -18.30 -2.49
C GLY A 294 11.93 -18.81 -1.92
N ASN A 295 11.96 -19.58 -0.82
CA ASN A 295 10.78 -20.02 -0.04
C ASN A 295 10.06 -18.85 0.68
N SER A 296 10.23 -17.61 0.22
CA SER A 296 9.75 -16.37 0.81
C SER A 296 9.14 -15.47 -0.28
N ARG A 297 8.26 -14.55 0.12
CA ARG A 297 7.55 -13.61 -0.77
C ARG A 297 8.49 -12.94 -1.78
N SER A 298 8.26 -13.16 -3.07
CA SER A 298 9.07 -12.61 -4.16
C SER A 298 8.60 -11.22 -4.58
N ALA A 299 9.44 -10.52 -5.36
CA ALA A 299 9.04 -9.27 -6.00
C ALA A 299 7.87 -9.49 -6.98
N TRP A 300 7.83 -10.66 -7.62
CA TRP A 300 6.75 -11.06 -8.51
C TRP A 300 5.43 -11.26 -7.76
N ASP A 301 5.46 -11.88 -6.59
CA ASP A 301 4.26 -12.07 -5.76
C ASP A 301 3.66 -10.74 -5.32
N ILE A 302 4.51 -9.78 -4.91
CA ILE A 302 4.09 -8.42 -4.56
C ILE A 302 3.43 -7.76 -5.77
N LEU A 303 4.11 -7.77 -6.91
CA LEU A 303 3.63 -7.13 -8.13
C LEU A 303 2.31 -7.75 -8.62
N TRP A 304 2.25 -9.08 -8.70
CA TRP A 304 1.08 -9.82 -9.18
C TRP A 304 -0.13 -9.60 -8.26
N THR A 305 0.06 -9.69 -6.93
CA THR A 305 -1.02 -9.46 -5.97
C THR A 305 -1.56 -8.04 -6.09
N CYS A 306 -0.69 -7.03 -6.21
CA CYS A 306 -1.11 -5.64 -6.37
C CYS A 306 -1.81 -5.40 -7.70
N LEU A 307 -1.24 -5.84 -8.83
CA LEU A 307 -1.83 -5.63 -10.16
C LEU A 307 -3.16 -6.36 -10.34
N SER A 308 -3.26 -7.59 -9.87
CA SER A 308 -4.52 -8.35 -9.90
C SER A 308 -5.58 -7.70 -9.03
N THR A 309 -5.22 -7.16 -7.86
CA THR A 309 -6.14 -6.43 -6.98
C THR A 309 -6.60 -5.13 -7.63
N ILE A 310 -5.68 -4.32 -8.16
CA ILE A 310 -6.01 -3.08 -8.88
C ILE A 310 -6.92 -3.39 -10.06
N PHE A 311 -6.58 -4.39 -10.88
CA PHE A 311 -7.40 -4.80 -12.01
C PHE A 311 -8.79 -5.24 -11.56
N ALA A 312 -8.89 -6.16 -10.60
CA ALA A 312 -10.15 -6.67 -10.11
C ALA A 312 -11.04 -5.53 -9.54
N CYS A 313 -10.48 -4.68 -8.69
CA CYS A 313 -11.24 -3.61 -8.06
C CYS A 313 -11.66 -2.51 -9.04
N THR A 314 -10.80 -2.11 -9.99
CA THR A 314 -11.12 -1.06 -10.96
C THR A 314 -11.97 -1.56 -12.12
N TRP A 315 -11.78 -2.79 -12.59
CA TRP A 315 -12.57 -3.38 -13.67
C TRP A 315 -14.00 -3.68 -13.22
N THR A 316 -14.16 -4.27 -12.04
CA THR A 316 -15.49 -4.60 -11.52
C THR A 316 -16.26 -3.38 -11.02
N LEU A 317 -15.59 -2.23 -10.90
CA LEU A 317 -16.21 -0.95 -10.56
C LEU A 317 -17.08 -0.37 -11.67
N LEU A 318 -16.75 -0.67 -12.92
CA LEU A 318 -17.30 0.01 -14.08
C LEU A 318 -18.75 -0.40 -14.31
N HIS A 319 -19.67 0.53 -14.07
CA HIS A 319 -21.07 0.43 -14.43
C HIS A 319 -21.28 1.19 -15.74
N MET A 320 -20.92 0.54 -16.86
CA MET A 320 -21.05 1.12 -18.19
C MET A 320 -22.52 1.39 -18.53
N ASP A 321 -22.77 2.48 -19.24
CA ASP A 321 -24.09 2.75 -19.81
C ASP A 321 -24.40 1.76 -20.94
N VAL A 322 -25.68 1.55 -21.22
CA VAL A 322 -26.14 0.55 -22.18
C VAL A 322 -25.72 0.95 -23.59
N PRO A 323 -24.98 0.10 -24.31
CA PRO A 323 -24.60 0.41 -25.67
C PRO A 323 -25.84 0.39 -26.59
N PRO A 324 -25.88 1.24 -27.63
CA PRO A 324 -26.90 1.14 -28.67
C PRO A 324 -26.91 -0.27 -29.30
N ARG A 325 -28.10 -0.78 -29.64
CA ARG A 325 -28.33 -2.16 -30.11
C ARG A 325 -27.44 -2.60 -31.29
N ASN A 326 -27.01 -1.66 -32.12
CA ASN A 326 -26.24 -1.92 -33.34
C ASN A 326 -24.76 -1.51 -33.22
N MET A 327 -24.24 -1.37 -31.99
CA MET A 327 -22.83 -1.06 -31.74
C MET A 327 -21.98 -2.35 -31.76
N SER A 328 -20.86 -2.35 -32.49
CA SER A 328 -19.96 -3.49 -32.55
C SER A 328 -19.28 -3.80 -31.20
N ILE A 329 -19.01 -5.09 -30.95
CA ILE A 329 -18.36 -5.59 -29.71
C ILE A 329 -17.01 -4.89 -29.47
N THR A 330 -16.25 -4.65 -30.55
CA THR A 330 -14.96 -3.96 -30.49
C THR A 330 -15.09 -2.54 -29.95
N ARG A 331 -16.10 -1.76 -30.38
CA ARG A 331 -16.33 -0.41 -29.86
C ARG A 331 -16.80 -0.41 -28.41
N CYS A 332 -17.65 -1.36 -28.04
CA CYS A 332 -18.08 -1.54 -26.65
C CYS A 332 -16.85 -1.81 -25.75
N THR A 333 -15.95 -2.69 -26.22
CA THR A 333 -14.71 -3.04 -25.52
C THR A 333 -13.76 -1.84 -25.41
N ILE A 334 -13.52 -1.09 -26.49
CA ILE A 334 -12.68 0.11 -26.48
C ILE A 334 -13.25 1.17 -25.51
N SER A 335 -14.57 1.35 -25.49
CA SER A 335 -15.22 2.27 -24.56
C SER A 335 -15.02 1.84 -23.11
N LYS A 336 -15.15 0.54 -22.81
CA LYS A 336 -14.90 -0.02 -21.48
C LYS A 336 -13.43 0.14 -21.06
N ILE A 337 -12.47 -0.12 -21.95
CA ILE A 337 -11.03 0.09 -21.70
C ILE A 337 -10.74 1.56 -21.43
N ARG A 338 -11.36 2.50 -22.16
CA ARG A 338 -11.19 3.94 -21.93
C ARG A 338 -11.64 4.35 -20.53
N GLU A 339 -12.85 3.95 -20.13
CA GLU A 339 -13.35 4.25 -18.78
C GLU A 339 -12.51 3.57 -17.69
N TRP A 340 -11.99 2.38 -17.98
CA TRP A 340 -11.09 1.68 -17.08
C TRP A 340 -9.76 2.41 -16.87
N VAL A 341 -9.12 2.88 -17.95
CA VAL A 341 -7.89 3.70 -17.87
C VAL A 341 -8.14 4.98 -17.08
N LEU A 342 -9.29 5.62 -17.28
CA LEU A 342 -9.68 6.80 -16.51
C LEU A 342 -9.86 6.47 -15.02
N ALA A 343 -10.48 5.34 -14.68
CA ALA A 343 -10.64 4.91 -13.29
C ALA A 343 -9.30 4.61 -12.60
N ILE A 344 -8.27 4.19 -13.34
CA ILE A 344 -6.91 4.02 -12.81
C ILE A 344 -6.22 5.38 -12.63
N LEU A 345 -6.29 6.27 -13.62
CA LEU A 345 -5.58 7.55 -13.58
C LEU A 345 -6.20 8.53 -12.58
N ALA A 346 -7.54 8.59 -12.56
CA ALA A 346 -8.33 9.57 -11.84
C ALA A 346 -9.63 8.95 -11.26
N PRO A 347 -9.54 8.02 -10.29
CA PRO A 347 -10.70 7.38 -9.66
C PRO A 347 -11.67 8.39 -9.04
N GLU A 348 -11.19 9.54 -8.58
CA GLU A 348 -12.01 10.66 -8.09
C GLU A 348 -12.97 11.21 -9.15
N ILE A 349 -12.60 11.21 -10.44
CA ILE A 349 -13.49 11.62 -11.53
C ILE A 349 -14.57 10.55 -11.74
N THR A 350 -14.22 9.28 -11.62
CA THR A 350 -15.22 8.20 -11.64
C THR A 350 -16.19 8.32 -10.46
N PHE A 351 -15.69 8.68 -9.27
CA PHE A 351 -16.53 8.94 -8.10
C PHE A 351 -17.45 10.14 -8.28
N LEU A 352 -16.94 11.22 -8.87
CA LEU A 352 -17.71 12.40 -9.25
C LEU A 352 -18.86 12.01 -10.21
N ARG A 353 -18.57 11.25 -11.26
CA ARG A 353 -19.63 10.75 -12.16
C ARG A 353 -20.64 9.90 -11.44
N ALA A 354 -20.18 8.99 -10.58
CA ALA A 354 -21.06 8.09 -9.86
C ALA A 354 -22.03 8.84 -8.95
N THR A 355 -21.52 9.83 -8.22
CA THR A 355 -22.31 10.66 -7.31
C THR A 355 -23.27 11.58 -8.07
N GLY A 356 -22.87 12.05 -9.25
CA GLY A 356 -23.72 12.84 -10.14
C GLY A 356 -24.92 12.02 -10.61
N GLN A 357 -24.66 10.82 -11.13
CA GLN A 357 -25.71 9.88 -11.56
C GLN A 357 -26.63 9.47 -10.40
N LEU A 358 -26.13 9.34 -9.17
CA LEU A 358 -26.97 9.06 -8.00
C LEU A 358 -27.90 10.23 -7.66
N ALA A 359 -27.40 11.46 -7.72
CA ALA A 359 -28.22 12.65 -7.52
C ALA A 359 -29.29 12.75 -8.61
N ASP A 360 -28.91 12.54 -9.87
CA ASP A 360 -29.82 12.57 -11.01
C ASP A 360 -30.89 11.47 -10.91
N GLY A 361 -30.51 10.26 -10.47
CA GLY A 361 -31.43 9.15 -10.23
C GLY A 361 -32.46 9.47 -9.15
N LYS A 362 -32.05 10.08 -8.04
CA LYS A 362 -32.97 10.51 -6.96
C LYS A 362 -33.92 11.62 -7.43
N THR A 363 -33.41 12.56 -8.21
CA THR A 363 -34.20 13.64 -8.78
C THR A 363 -35.23 13.10 -9.77
N LEU A 364 -34.81 12.26 -10.70
CA LEU A 364 -35.69 11.62 -11.67
C LEU A 364 -36.76 10.77 -10.99
N GLN A 365 -36.42 10.06 -9.90
CA GLN A 365 -37.38 9.29 -9.11
C GLN A 365 -38.48 10.19 -8.51
N LYS A 366 -38.13 11.36 -7.97
CA LYS A 366 -39.10 12.32 -7.44
C LYS A 366 -40.02 12.81 -8.55
N VAL A 367 -39.46 13.16 -9.72
CA VAL A 367 -40.22 13.64 -10.89
C VAL A 367 -41.19 12.58 -11.39
N CYS A 368 -40.73 11.36 -11.62
CA CYS A 368 -41.55 10.28 -12.16
C CYS A 368 -42.69 9.94 -11.20
N ASN A 369 -42.42 9.88 -9.89
CA ASN A 369 -43.45 9.64 -8.88
C ASN A 369 -44.45 10.81 -8.76
N LYS A 370 -44.01 12.07 -8.87
CA LYS A 370 -44.91 13.25 -8.88
C LYS A 370 -45.80 13.21 -10.13
N ALA A 371 -45.21 13.00 -11.31
CA ALA A 371 -45.92 12.93 -12.58
C ALA A 371 -46.96 11.79 -12.61
N GLN A 372 -46.58 10.61 -12.12
CA GLN A 372 -47.49 9.47 -12.04
C GLN A 372 -48.64 9.73 -11.06
N LYS A 373 -48.35 10.32 -9.89
CA LYS A 373 -49.38 10.70 -8.91
C LYS A 373 -50.37 11.73 -9.48
N THR A 374 -49.89 12.75 -10.20
CA THR A 374 -50.76 13.74 -10.86
C THR A 374 -51.67 13.08 -11.87
N ARG A 375 -51.12 12.21 -12.73
CA ARG A 375 -51.89 11.47 -13.73
C ARG A 375 -52.95 10.58 -13.09
N ASP A 376 -52.56 9.80 -12.08
CA ASP A 376 -53.46 8.85 -11.41
C ASP A 376 -54.58 9.60 -10.63
N ALA A 377 -54.34 10.85 -10.22
CA ALA A 377 -55.35 11.72 -9.60
C ALA A 377 -56.32 12.35 -10.62
N GLU A 378 -55.86 12.62 -11.85
CA GLU A 378 -56.70 13.16 -12.94
C GLU A 378 -57.56 12.07 -13.62
N SER A 379 -57.15 10.79 -13.56
CA SER A 379 -57.88 9.68 -14.15
C SER A 379 -58.88 9.05 -13.18
N SER A 380 -60.07 9.64 -13.02
CA SER A 380 -61.16 9.10 -12.18
C SER A 380 -61.96 7.93 -12.79
N GLU A 381 -61.54 7.39 -13.95
CA GLU A 381 -61.98 6.07 -14.44
C GLU A 381 -60.76 5.23 -14.87
N PRO A 382 -60.70 3.93 -14.52
CA PRO A 382 -59.67 3.04 -15.03
C PRO A 382 -59.91 2.84 -16.54
N LYS A 383 -59.18 3.57 -17.39
CA LYS A 383 -59.33 3.39 -18.84
C LYS A 383 -59.05 1.93 -19.19
N LEU A 384 -60.05 1.27 -19.79
CA LEU A 384 -60.07 -0.15 -20.18
C LEU A 384 -58.87 -0.61 -21.04
N TRP A 385 -58.08 0.32 -21.59
CA TRP A 385 -56.84 0.01 -22.32
C TRP A 385 -55.63 -0.28 -21.42
N LEU A 386 -55.68 0.09 -20.12
CA LEU A 386 -54.62 -0.22 -19.14
C LEU A 386 -54.58 -1.70 -18.77
N SER A 387 -55.73 -2.40 -18.72
CA SER A 387 -55.77 -3.85 -18.44
C SER A 387 -55.25 -4.71 -19.60
N GLN A 388 -55.01 -4.11 -20.77
CA GLN A 388 -54.54 -4.80 -21.96
C GLN A 388 -53.02 -4.67 -22.20
N ARG A 389 -52.28 -3.97 -21.33
CA ARG A 389 -50.84 -3.74 -21.47
C ARG A 389 -50.05 -4.51 -20.40
N THR A 390 -49.82 -5.81 -20.61
CA THR A 390 -48.58 -6.48 -20.15
C THR A 390 -48.41 -7.86 -20.80
N ARG A 391 -47.27 -8.02 -21.48
CA ARG A 391 -46.65 -9.21 -22.11
C ARG A 391 -47.25 -9.76 -23.42
N PRO A 392 -46.41 -10.22 -24.38
CA PRO A 392 -46.89 -10.90 -25.58
C PRO A 392 -47.57 -12.23 -25.22
N LEU A 393 -48.69 -12.44 -25.88
CA LEU A 393 -49.62 -13.57 -25.87
C LEU A 393 -49.03 -14.89 -26.43
N GLU A 394 -47.71 -15.10 -26.44
CA GLU A 394 -47.11 -16.28 -27.11
C GLU A 394 -46.30 -17.23 -26.20
N GLN A 395 -46.11 -16.96 -24.90
CA GLN A 395 -45.38 -17.87 -24.00
C GLN A 395 -46.05 -18.22 -22.66
N VAL A 396 -47.30 -17.79 -22.41
CA VAL A 396 -48.00 -18.05 -21.13
C VAL A 396 -49.03 -19.19 -21.24
N GLN A 397 -48.93 -20.05 -22.26
CA GLN A 397 -49.81 -21.24 -22.32
C GLN A 397 -49.32 -22.44 -21.50
N ASN A 398 -48.19 -22.35 -20.81
CA ASN A 398 -47.75 -23.38 -19.87
C ASN A 398 -46.89 -22.73 -18.78
N LEU A 399 -47.43 -22.57 -17.57
CA LEU A 399 -46.68 -22.56 -16.29
C LEU A 399 -47.69 -22.29 -15.15
N ASP A 400 -48.12 -23.36 -14.48
CA ASP A 400 -49.13 -23.41 -13.41
C ASP A 400 -48.71 -22.78 -12.07
N HIS A 401 -47.64 -21.99 -12.02
CA HIS A 401 -47.14 -21.40 -10.78
C HIS A 401 -46.54 -20.02 -11.02
N VAL A 402 -47.35 -18.96 -10.92
CA VAL A 402 -46.85 -17.58 -10.89
C VAL A 402 -47.43 -16.87 -9.69
N ASP A 403 -46.58 -16.63 -8.69
CA ASP A 403 -46.87 -15.79 -7.54
C ASP A 403 -47.30 -14.39 -8.00
N LEU A 404 -48.54 -14.03 -7.68
CA LEU A 404 -49.11 -12.69 -7.82
C LEU A 404 -48.50 -11.77 -6.76
N HIS A 405 -47.26 -11.33 -6.96
CA HIS A 405 -46.71 -10.23 -6.15
C HIS A 405 -47.31 -8.88 -6.58
N PRO A 406 -47.59 -7.96 -5.63
CA PRO A 406 -48.35 -6.74 -5.90
C PRO A 406 -47.63 -5.82 -6.89
N VAL A 407 -48.40 -5.27 -7.83
CA VAL A 407 -47.95 -4.30 -8.84
C VAL A 407 -47.29 -3.11 -8.14
N HIS A 408 -46.01 -2.84 -8.44
CA HIS A 408 -45.32 -1.67 -7.92
C HIS A 408 -46.12 -0.40 -8.26
N THR A 409 -46.40 0.43 -7.25
CA THR A 409 -47.18 1.66 -7.39
C THR A 409 -46.29 2.91 -7.50
N LYS A 410 -44.96 2.76 -7.45
CA LYS A 410 -43.99 3.86 -7.46
C LYS A 410 -42.73 3.48 -8.24
N TRP A 411 -42.11 4.48 -8.87
CA TRP A 411 -40.81 4.37 -9.52
C TRP A 411 -39.71 4.14 -8.48
N THR A 412 -38.89 3.11 -8.72
CA THR A 412 -37.74 2.77 -7.90
C THR A 412 -36.49 3.52 -8.37
N LEU A 413 -35.50 3.66 -7.49
CA LEU A 413 -34.23 4.30 -7.84
C LEU A 413 -33.49 3.49 -8.92
N ARG A 414 -33.64 2.16 -8.92
CA ARG A 414 -33.03 1.25 -9.90
C ARG A 414 -33.63 1.43 -11.30
N GLN A 415 -34.95 1.60 -11.41
CA GLN A 415 -35.61 1.96 -12.67
C GLN A 415 -35.10 3.29 -13.23
N CYS A 416 -34.95 4.31 -12.37
CA CYS A 416 -34.41 5.61 -12.78
C CYS A 416 -32.95 5.51 -13.24
N PHE A 417 -32.11 4.75 -12.53
CA PHE A 417 -30.73 4.47 -12.96
C PHE A 417 -30.68 3.74 -14.31
N CYS A 418 -31.61 2.81 -14.55
CA CYS A 418 -31.72 2.12 -15.83
C CYS A 418 -32.03 3.09 -16.98
N VAL A 419 -32.94 4.06 -16.76
CA VAL A 419 -33.23 5.11 -17.75
C VAL A 419 -32.01 6.01 -17.99
N ILE A 420 -31.34 6.45 -16.92
CA ILE A 420 -30.14 7.30 -17.03
C ILE A 420 -29.02 6.61 -17.81
N ALA A 421 -28.84 5.30 -17.60
CA ALA A 421 -27.89 4.48 -18.36
C ALA A 421 -28.36 4.17 -19.80
N GLY A 422 -29.48 4.71 -20.29
CA GLY A 422 -30.00 4.43 -21.64
C GLY A 422 -30.59 3.02 -21.80
N GLY A 423 -30.92 2.37 -20.69
CA GLY A 423 -31.39 0.98 -20.67
C GLY A 423 -32.87 0.79 -21.00
N LEU A 424 -33.63 1.84 -21.27
CA LEU A 424 -35.06 1.77 -21.60
C LEU A 424 -35.34 2.35 -22.98
N VAL A 425 -36.05 1.60 -23.82
CA VAL A 425 -36.44 2.04 -25.16
C VAL A 425 -37.94 1.83 -25.40
N LEU A 426 -38.54 2.71 -26.19
CA LEU A 426 -39.86 2.49 -26.79
C LEU A 426 -39.68 1.76 -28.11
N GLN A 427 -40.46 0.70 -28.33
CA GLN A 427 -40.50 0.01 -29.61
C GLN A 427 -41.90 0.05 -30.18
N THR A 428 -42.07 0.64 -31.35
CA THR A 428 -43.35 0.68 -32.07
C THR A 428 -43.60 -0.61 -32.87
N GLN A 429 -44.83 -0.81 -33.34
CA GLN A 429 -45.19 -2.00 -34.14
C GLN A 429 -44.38 -2.09 -35.45
N ASP A 430 -44.15 -0.94 -36.10
CA ASP A 430 -43.34 -0.75 -37.30
C ASP A 430 -41.82 -0.81 -37.03
N GLN A 431 -41.40 -1.39 -35.90
CA GLN A 431 -40.00 -1.68 -35.58
C GLN A 431 -39.09 -0.44 -35.51
N TRP A 432 -39.64 0.70 -35.11
CA TRP A 432 -38.84 1.85 -34.73
C TRP A 432 -38.54 1.81 -33.23
N ILE A 433 -37.29 2.13 -32.90
CA ILE A 433 -36.81 2.19 -31.52
C ILE A 433 -36.49 3.63 -31.16
N TYR A 434 -37.00 4.09 -30.04
CA TYR A 434 -36.65 5.36 -29.41
C TYR A 434 -36.01 5.13 -28.05
N THR A 435 -34.80 5.66 -27.83
CA THR A 435 -34.15 5.57 -26.52
C THR A 435 -34.67 6.67 -25.61
N ILE A 436 -35.32 6.28 -24.52
CA ILE A 436 -35.94 7.24 -23.59
C ILE A 436 -34.85 7.90 -22.77
N ARG A 437 -34.76 9.24 -22.84
CA ARG A 437 -33.85 10.01 -21.98
C ARG A 437 -34.59 10.50 -20.73
N PRO A 438 -33.86 10.90 -19.67
CA PRO A 438 -34.47 11.42 -18.44
C PRO A 438 -35.50 12.53 -18.65
N ARG A 439 -35.26 13.42 -19.62
CA ARG A 439 -36.17 14.53 -19.96
C ARG A 439 -37.50 14.11 -20.56
N ASP A 440 -37.52 12.98 -21.27
CA ASP A 440 -38.71 12.49 -21.95
C ASP A 440 -39.66 11.78 -20.95
N MET A 441 -39.17 11.42 -19.76
CA MET A 441 -39.90 10.63 -18.76
C MET A 441 -41.18 11.31 -18.25
N LYS A 442 -41.11 12.58 -17.82
CA LYS A 442 -42.26 13.30 -17.26
C LYS A 442 -43.41 13.40 -18.30
N PRO A 443 -43.17 13.88 -19.53
CA PRO A 443 -44.19 13.91 -20.57
C PRO A 443 -44.73 12.51 -20.94
N LEU A 444 -43.86 11.49 -21.05
CA LEU A 444 -44.28 10.13 -21.39
C LEU A 444 -45.15 9.48 -20.31
N ILE A 445 -44.87 9.76 -19.03
CA ILE A 445 -45.70 9.32 -17.90
C ILE A 445 -47.06 10.05 -17.93
N GLN A 446 -47.05 11.37 -18.08
CA GLN A 446 -48.28 12.20 -18.14
C GLN A 446 -49.18 11.80 -19.32
N ALA A 447 -48.60 11.51 -20.48
CA ALA A 447 -49.31 10.99 -21.65
C ALA A 447 -49.82 9.54 -21.49
N GLY A 448 -49.45 8.86 -20.40
CA GLY A 448 -49.81 7.45 -20.16
C GLY A 448 -49.10 6.46 -21.08
N MET A 449 -47.99 6.86 -21.71
CA MET A 449 -47.24 5.98 -22.60
C MET A 449 -46.38 4.97 -21.84
N ILE A 450 -45.88 5.36 -20.65
CA ILE A 450 -45.02 4.52 -19.80
C ILE A 450 -45.52 4.55 -18.34
N HIS A 451 -45.44 3.41 -17.68
CA HIS A 451 -45.78 3.20 -16.27
C HIS A 451 -44.65 2.47 -15.52
N CYS A 452 -44.56 2.65 -14.20
CA CYS A 452 -43.58 1.95 -13.36
C CYS A 452 -43.76 0.42 -13.35
N SER A 453 -44.91 -0.09 -13.79
CA SER A 453 -45.18 -1.53 -13.92
C SER A 453 -44.73 -2.13 -15.25
N ASP A 454 -44.37 -1.31 -16.25
CA ASP A 454 -44.04 -1.78 -17.59
C ASP A 454 -42.71 -2.54 -17.64
N PHE A 455 -41.82 -2.26 -16.68
CA PHE A 455 -40.59 -3.01 -16.47
C PHE A 455 -40.24 -3.01 -14.98
N ARG A 456 -40.06 -4.19 -14.41
CA ARG A 456 -39.87 -4.38 -12.97
C ARG A 456 -38.38 -4.38 -12.63
N ASP A 457 -38.04 -4.17 -11.36
CA ASP A 457 -36.66 -4.28 -10.88
C ASP A 457 -36.06 -5.66 -11.20
N GLN A 458 -36.89 -6.71 -11.18
CA GLN A 458 -36.48 -8.07 -11.55
C GLN A 458 -36.15 -8.21 -13.05
N ASP A 459 -36.88 -7.51 -13.92
CA ASP A 459 -36.60 -7.52 -15.37
C ASP A 459 -35.29 -6.76 -15.67
N ILE A 460 -34.93 -5.78 -14.82
CA ILE A 460 -33.63 -5.10 -14.83
C ILE A 460 -32.54 -6.05 -14.33
N GLU A 461 -32.76 -6.77 -13.22
CA GLU A 461 -31.81 -7.75 -12.66
C GLU A 461 -31.48 -8.88 -13.63
N ASP A 462 -32.48 -9.41 -14.33
CA ASP A 462 -32.31 -10.49 -15.31
C ASP A 462 -31.36 -10.10 -16.46
N ARG A 463 -31.32 -8.81 -16.80
CA ARG A 463 -30.45 -8.25 -17.85
C ARG A 463 -29.16 -7.69 -17.30
N ALA A 464 -29.20 -7.15 -16.10
CA ALA A 464 -28.03 -6.73 -15.32
C ALA A 464 -27.40 -7.96 -14.68
N LYS A 465 -26.95 -8.90 -15.53
CA LYS A 465 -26.13 -10.02 -15.11
C LYS A 465 -24.76 -9.46 -14.75
N ALA A 466 -24.68 -8.88 -13.56
CA ALA A 466 -23.41 -8.69 -12.91
C ALA A 466 -22.69 -10.04 -12.91
N ASP A 467 -21.47 -10.05 -13.42
CA ASP A 467 -20.58 -11.19 -13.27
C ASP A 467 -20.35 -11.41 -11.77
N SER A 468 -21.24 -12.20 -11.16
CA SER A 468 -21.26 -12.47 -9.72
C SER A 468 -19.99 -13.17 -9.31
N PHE A 469 -19.41 -13.93 -10.23
CA PHE A 469 -18.08 -14.53 -10.10
C PHE A 469 -16.99 -13.45 -10.03
N ALA A 470 -16.99 -12.47 -10.95
CA ALA A 470 -16.02 -11.35 -10.88
C ALA A 470 -16.17 -10.52 -9.59
N LYS A 471 -17.39 -10.24 -9.13
CA LYS A 471 -17.63 -9.52 -7.86
C LYS A 471 -17.12 -10.32 -6.66
N PHE A 472 -17.42 -11.61 -6.60
CA PHE A 472 -16.93 -12.51 -5.55
C PHE A 472 -15.40 -12.53 -5.54
N PHE A 473 -14.77 -12.67 -6.71
CA PHE A 473 -13.32 -12.65 -6.85
C PHE A 473 -12.73 -11.31 -6.38
N THR A 474 -13.31 -10.16 -6.75
CA THR A 474 -12.85 -8.85 -6.29
C THR A 474 -12.94 -8.71 -4.77
N VAL A 475 -14.03 -9.15 -4.15
CA VAL A 475 -14.20 -9.09 -2.69
C VAL A 475 -13.18 -9.98 -2.00
N LEU A 476 -13.00 -11.21 -2.48
CA LEU A 476 -12.00 -12.14 -1.95
C LEU A 476 -10.59 -11.56 -2.09
N GLN A 477 -10.24 -11.05 -3.27
CA GLN A 477 -8.92 -10.48 -3.56
C GLN A 477 -8.63 -9.24 -2.73
N SER A 478 -9.60 -8.31 -2.64
CA SER A 478 -9.45 -7.07 -1.85
C SER A 478 -9.36 -7.37 -0.36
N THR A 479 -10.14 -8.34 0.13
CA THR A 479 -10.09 -8.77 1.54
C THR A 479 -8.75 -9.43 1.85
N TRP A 480 -8.30 -10.35 0.99
CA TRP A 480 -7.00 -11.00 1.12
C TRP A 480 -5.85 -9.99 1.11
N PHE A 481 -5.86 -9.05 0.16
CA PHE A 481 -4.88 -7.98 0.08
C PHE A 481 -4.87 -7.10 1.35
N LEU A 482 -6.05 -6.70 1.83
CA LEU A 482 -6.17 -5.88 3.04
C LEU A 482 -5.66 -6.63 4.28
N CYS A 483 -6.01 -7.91 4.43
CA CYS A 483 -5.47 -8.77 5.47
C CYS A 483 -3.94 -8.84 5.42
N ASN A 484 -3.36 -8.98 4.22
CA ASN A 484 -1.90 -8.96 4.05
C ASN A 484 -1.29 -7.66 4.55
N VAL A 485 -1.79 -6.50 4.11
CA VAL A 485 -1.25 -5.19 4.54
C VAL A 485 -1.42 -4.98 6.05
N ILE A 486 -2.58 -5.28 6.62
CA ILE A 486 -2.84 -5.15 8.07
C ILE A 486 -1.92 -6.05 8.88
N THR A 487 -1.70 -7.28 8.43
CA THR A 487 -0.82 -8.20 9.15
C THR A 487 0.62 -7.75 9.07
N ARG A 488 1.07 -7.23 7.92
CA ARG A 488 2.42 -6.66 7.81
C ARG A 488 2.62 -5.50 8.78
N TRP A 489 1.62 -4.63 8.88
CA TRP A 489 1.61 -3.57 9.88
C TRP A 489 1.66 -4.13 11.31
N ALA A 490 0.85 -5.13 11.64
CA ALA A 490 0.81 -5.73 12.98
C ALA A 490 2.12 -6.43 13.40
N TYR A 491 2.97 -6.80 12.45
CA TYR A 491 4.28 -7.44 12.68
C TYR A 491 5.47 -6.49 12.45
N ASP A 492 5.22 -5.17 12.35
CA ASP A 492 6.24 -4.15 12.07
C ASP A 492 7.06 -4.43 10.80
N LEU A 493 6.41 -5.02 9.78
CA LEU A 493 7.01 -5.28 8.48
C LEU A 493 6.72 -4.15 7.50
N PRO A 494 7.70 -3.76 6.65
CA PRO A 494 7.52 -2.65 5.73
C PRO A 494 6.52 -2.99 4.62
N VAL A 495 5.68 -2.03 4.28
CA VAL A 495 4.72 -2.09 3.17
C VAL A 495 5.32 -1.38 1.97
N SER A 496 5.31 -1.97 0.78
CA SER A 496 5.88 -1.35 -0.42
C SER A 496 5.02 -0.19 -0.96
N PRO A 497 5.59 0.75 -1.73
CA PRO A 497 4.82 1.84 -2.35
C PRO A 497 3.68 1.37 -3.27
N ILE A 498 3.83 0.21 -3.91
CA ILE A 498 2.78 -0.39 -4.76
C ILE A 498 1.64 -0.97 -3.93
N GLU A 499 1.94 -1.59 -2.78
CA GLU A 499 0.91 -2.07 -1.86
C GLU A 499 0.11 -0.89 -1.28
N LEU A 500 0.80 0.18 -0.89
CA LEU A 500 0.13 1.38 -0.38
C LEU A 500 -0.76 2.04 -1.44
N SER A 501 -0.29 2.13 -2.68
CA SER A 501 -1.10 2.66 -3.80
C SER A 501 -2.30 1.77 -4.10
N THR A 502 -2.14 0.45 -3.99
CA THR A 502 -3.25 -0.52 -4.16
C THR A 502 -4.33 -0.33 -3.09
N LEU A 503 -3.93 -0.05 -1.84
CA LEU A 503 -4.87 0.25 -0.75
C LEU A 503 -5.70 1.51 -1.05
N ALA A 504 -5.10 2.54 -1.65
CA ALA A 504 -5.83 3.73 -2.09
C ALA A 504 -6.88 3.41 -3.16
N TYR A 505 -6.54 2.57 -4.15
CA TYR A 505 -7.50 2.10 -5.16
C TYR A 505 -8.66 1.29 -4.57
N VAL A 506 -8.38 0.40 -3.61
CA VAL A 506 -9.42 -0.36 -2.90
C VAL A 506 -10.37 0.58 -2.15
N GLY A 507 -9.82 1.58 -1.44
CA GLY A 507 -10.63 2.60 -0.75
C GLY A 507 -11.55 3.37 -1.70
N CYS A 508 -11.03 3.87 -2.82
CA CYS A 508 -11.84 4.54 -3.84
C CYS A 508 -12.91 3.61 -4.45
N ALA A 509 -12.56 2.35 -4.74
CA ALA A 509 -13.49 1.38 -5.29
C ALA A 509 -14.67 1.12 -4.34
N ILE A 510 -14.43 1.01 -3.03
CA ILE A 510 -15.49 0.84 -2.03
C ILE A 510 -16.45 2.04 -2.03
N LEU A 511 -15.92 3.26 -2.05
CA LEU A 511 -16.73 4.49 -2.08
C LEU A 511 -17.59 4.56 -3.35
N ILE A 512 -16.99 4.32 -4.52
CA ILE A 512 -17.68 4.35 -5.81
C ILE A 512 -18.74 3.25 -5.89
N TYR A 513 -18.44 2.03 -5.44
CA TYR A 513 -19.39 0.93 -5.42
C TYR A 513 -20.58 1.20 -4.48
N GLY A 514 -20.32 1.84 -3.33
CA GLY A 514 -21.39 2.27 -2.42
C GLY A 514 -22.35 3.27 -3.06
N VAL A 515 -21.84 4.20 -3.87
CA VAL A 515 -22.66 5.19 -4.60
C VAL A 515 -23.45 4.55 -5.74
N TRP A 516 -22.83 3.65 -6.49
CA TRP A 516 -23.46 2.93 -7.61
C TRP A 516 -24.20 1.66 -7.22
N TRP A 517 -24.48 1.44 -5.93
CA TRP A 517 -25.14 0.23 -5.44
C TRP A 517 -26.44 -0.13 -6.18
N TYR A 518 -27.23 0.87 -6.57
CA TYR A 518 -28.51 0.69 -7.27
C TYR A 518 -28.41 0.82 -8.80
N LYS A 519 -27.23 1.12 -9.36
CA LYS A 519 -27.05 1.22 -10.81
C LYS A 519 -26.90 -0.19 -11.41
N PRO A 520 -27.70 -0.58 -12.41
CA PRO A 520 -27.55 -1.88 -13.06
C PRO A 520 -26.20 -1.99 -13.76
N LYS A 521 -25.56 -3.16 -13.66
CA LYS A 521 -24.21 -3.41 -14.19
C LYS A 521 -24.25 -4.30 -15.42
N ASP A 522 -23.39 -4.00 -16.41
CA ASP A 522 -23.13 -4.81 -17.61
C ASP A 522 -24.42 -5.19 -18.39
N MET A 523 -25.38 -4.26 -18.49
CA MET A 523 -26.56 -4.45 -19.34
C MET A 523 -26.17 -4.40 -20.82
N GLY A 524 -26.10 -5.55 -21.47
CA GLY A 524 -25.73 -5.66 -22.89
C GLY A 524 -26.84 -5.26 -23.87
N THR A 525 -28.09 -5.16 -23.42
CA THR A 525 -29.25 -4.76 -24.25
C THR A 525 -30.26 -3.96 -23.43
N SER A 526 -30.90 -2.98 -24.06
CA SER A 526 -31.98 -2.20 -23.45
C SER A 526 -33.29 -2.99 -23.35
N ILE A 527 -34.10 -2.64 -22.35
CA ILE A 527 -35.46 -3.13 -22.14
C ILE A 527 -36.40 -2.37 -23.07
N ALA A 528 -37.11 -3.10 -23.92
CA ALA A 528 -38.08 -2.52 -24.84
C ALA A 528 -39.49 -2.53 -24.23
N VAL A 529 -40.10 -1.35 -24.13
CA VAL A 529 -41.53 -1.20 -23.87
C VAL A 529 -42.24 -1.20 -25.23
N HIS A 530 -42.96 -2.27 -25.53
CA HIS A 530 -43.64 -2.43 -26.81
C HIS A 530 -44.95 -1.63 -26.86
N LEU A 531 -44.99 -0.67 -27.76
CA LEU A 531 -46.17 0.14 -28.04
C LEU A 531 -47.04 -0.52 -29.10
N ARG A 532 -48.37 -0.48 -28.92
CA ARG A 532 -49.36 -1.00 -29.89
C ARG A 532 -49.71 0.01 -31.00
N CYS A 533 -48.99 1.12 -31.11
CA CYS A 533 -49.18 2.11 -32.17
C CYS A 533 -47.96 2.14 -33.10
N ASN A 534 -48.21 2.44 -34.37
CA ASN A 534 -47.16 2.84 -35.31
C ASN A 534 -46.62 4.22 -34.93
N ARG A 535 -45.40 4.55 -35.37
CA ARG A 535 -44.81 5.89 -35.19
C ARG A 535 -45.78 6.99 -35.67
N ASP A 536 -46.36 6.80 -36.85
CA ASP A 536 -47.28 7.75 -37.48
C ASP A 536 -48.69 7.81 -36.86
N ASN A 537 -48.98 6.98 -35.85
CA ASN A 537 -50.27 6.95 -35.14
C ASN A 537 -50.14 7.30 -33.64
N MET A 538 -48.96 7.76 -33.19
CA MET A 538 -48.73 8.21 -31.81
C MET A 538 -49.43 9.56 -31.53
N PRO A 539 -49.88 9.85 -30.29
CA PRO A 539 -50.43 11.17 -29.94
C PRO A 539 -49.54 12.31 -30.41
N ILE A 540 -50.14 13.34 -31.00
CA ILE A 540 -49.43 14.44 -31.66
C ILE A 540 -48.49 15.16 -30.69
N GLU A 541 -48.91 15.32 -29.43
CA GLU A 541 -48.13 15.94 -28.37
C GLU A 541 -46.83 15.17 -28.09
N VAL A 542 -46.92 13.84 -28.08
CA VAL A 542 -45.78 12.94 -27.84
C VAL A 542 -44.91 12.83 -29.09
N ARG A 543 -45.51 12.77 -30.28
CA ARG A 543 -44.79 12.70 -31.54
C ARG A 543 -43.92 13.94 -31.76
N ASN A 544 -44.50 15.12 -31.62
CA ASN A 544 -43.79 16.39 -31.83
C ASN A 544 -42.59 16.52 -30.88
N MET A 545 -42.78 16.17 -29.60
CA MET A 545 -41.70 16.18 -28.60
C MET A 545 -40.55 15.21 -28.96
N ILE A 546 -40.87 14.04 -29.49
CA ILE A 546 -39.87 13.00 -29.81
C ILE A 546 -39.16 13.31 -31.15
N ASP A 547 -39.88 13.83 -32.14
CA ASP A 547 -39.36 14.16 -33.48
C ASP A 547 -38.50 15.44 -33.52
N GLU A 548 -38.57 16.29 -32.49
CA GLU A 548 -37.64 17.43 -32.31
C GLU A 548 -36.18 16.97 -32.11
N ASN A 549 -35.91 15.67 -31.97
CA ASN A 549 -34.55 15.15 -31.84
C ASN A 549 -34.03 14.44 -33.10
N PRO A 550 -32.95 14.95 -33.75
CA PRO A 550 -32.45 14.42 -35.02
C PRO A 550 -31.84 12.99 -34.93
N THR A 551 -31.65 12.44 -33.72
CA THR A 551 -31.09 11.09 -33.48
C THR A 551 -32.06 10.13 -32.77
N GLY A 552 -33.30 10.57 -32.51
CA GLY A 552 -34.21 9.88 -31.59
C GLY A 552 -34.70 8.51 -32.07
N TRP A 553 -35.12 8.44 -33.34
CA TRP A 553 -35.71 7.23 -33.91
C TRP A 553 -34.71 6.47 -34.78
N VAL A 554 -34.42 5.23 -34.37
CA VAL A 554 -33.59 4.31 -35.16
C VAL A 554 -34.43 3.08 -35.49
N HIS A 555 -34.58 2.80 -36.78
CA HIS A 555 -35.25 1.58 -37.22
C HIS A 555 -34.40 0.36 -36.85
N VAL A 556 -35.01 -0.75 -36.39
CA VAL A 556 -34.30 -1.96 -35.92
C VAL A 556 -33.23 -2.46 -36.91
N ARG A 557 -33.46 -2.27 -38.22
CA ARG A 557 -32.55 -2.71 -39.30
C ARG A 557 -31.47 -1.69 -39.70
N ALA A 558 -31.45 -0.49 -39.14
CA ALA A 558 -30.49 0.54 -39.54
C ALA A 558 -29.08 0.18 -39.05
N LEU A 559 -28.15 -0.06 -39.99
CA LEU A 559 -26.74 -0.25 -39.67
C LEU A 559 -26.13 1.10 -39.32
N VAL A 560 -25.55 1.20 -38.12
CA VAL A 560 -24.82 2.41 -37.71
C VAL A 560 -23.54 2.50 -38.55
N ASN A 561 -23.33 3.62 -39.23
CA ASN A 561 -22.15 3.81 -40.07
C ASN A 561 -20.87 3.71 -39.21
N GLU A 562 -20.01 2.75 -39.50
CA GLU A 562 -18.78 2.54 -38.73
C GLU A 562 -17.73 3.59 -39.12
N ASP A 563 -17.68 4.71 -38.39
CA ASP A 563 -16.47 5.56 -38.34
C ASP A 563 -15.20 4.68 -38.17
N ASN A 564 -14.20 4.91 -39.02
CA ASN A 564 -12.90 4.23 -38.99
C ASN A 564 -12.29 4.27 -37.59
N TRP A 565 -11.70 3.16 -37.12
CA TRP A 565 -11.10 3.05 -35.79
C TRP A 565 -10.09 4.18 -35.49
N VAL A 566 -9.39 4.68 -36.51
CA VAL A 566 -8.46 5.84 -36.39
C VAL A 566 -9.22 7.14 -36.13
N SER A 567 -10.33 7.41 -36.81
CA SER A 567 -11.12 8.62 -36.57
C SER A 567 -11.85 8.57 -35.23
N VAL A 568 -12.25 7.38 -34.77
CA VAL A 568 -12.78 7.15 -33.42
C VAL A 568 -11.72 7.37 -32.37
N LEU A 569 -10.52 6.80 -32.52
CA LEU A 569 -9.39 7.04 -31.61
C LEU A 569 -9.07 8.55 -31.55
N TRP A 570 -9.07 9.23 -32.70
CA TRP A 570 -8.75 10.65 -32.78
C TRP A 570 -9.83 11.57 -32.23
N LYS A 571 -11.12 11.26 -32.44
CA LYS A 571 -12.23 11.92 -31.74
C LYS A 571 -12.16 11.66 -30.24
N THR A 572 -11.82 10.43 -29.83
CA THR A 572 -11.76 9.98 -28.43
C THR A 572 -10.64 10.66 -27.65
N VAL A 573 -9.49 10.92 -28.27
CA VAL A 573 -8.38 11.68 -27.66
C VAL A 573 -8.69 13.18 -27.61
N ARG A 574 -9.50 13.70 -28.56
CA ARG A 574 -9.78 15.13 -28.73
C ARG A 574 -11.01 15.62 -27.96
N THR A 575 -11.98 14.75 -27.67
CA THR A 575 -13.09 15.08 -26.77
C THR A 575 -12.54 15.19 -25.35
N PRO A 576 -12.61 16.36 -24.68
CA PRO A 576 -12.21 16.45 -23.28
C PRO A 576 -13.01 15.41 -22.49
N PHE A 577 -12.35 14.70 -21.57
CA PHE A 577 -12.95 13.59 -20.82
C PHE A 577 -14.32 13.93 -20.21
N LEU A 578 -14.58 15.21 -19.94
CA LEU A 578 -15.81 15.75 -19.36
C LEU A 578 -16.95 16.03 -20.36
N SER A 579 -16.74 15.95 -21.68
CA SER A 579 -17.74 16.38 -22.68
C SER A 579 -19.05 15.61 -22.61
N ARG A 580 -19.00 14.34 -22.20
CA ARG A 580 -20.18 13.46 -22.06
C ARG A 580 -20.98 13.74 -20.78
N ASP A 581 -20.32 14.26 -19.75
CA ASP A 581 -20.95 14.64 -18.47
C ASP A 581 -21.67 16.00 -18.61
N ILE A 582 -21.16 16.90 -19.46
CA ILE A 582 -21.80 18.20 -19.80
C ILE A 582 -23.16 17.99 -20.48
N GLU A 583 -23.25 17.01 -21.39
CA GLU A 583 -24.49 16.70 -22.13
C GLU A 583 -25.61 16.16 -21.21
N HIS A 584 -25.27 15.42 -20.15
CA HIS A 584 -26.19 14.97 -19.10
C HIS A 584 -26.66 16.11 -18.18
N LEU A 585 -25.80 17.09 -17.90
CA LEU A 585 -26.14 18.28 -17.10
C LEU A 585 -27.03 19.25 -17.88
N GLU A 586 -26.79 19.44 -19.18
CA GLU A 586 -27.64 20.27 -20.04
C GLU A 586 -29.05 19.67 -20.23
N THR A 587 -29.15 18.34 -20.39
CA THR A 587 -30.45 17.68 -20.58
C THR A 587 -31.39 17.73 -19.38
N ILE A 588 -30.89 18.02 -18.17
CA ILE A 588 -31.72 18.15 -16.94
C ILE A 588 -32.22 19.58 -16.73
N ASN A 589 -31.43 20.59 -17.10
CA ASN A 589 -31.85 22.00 -17.03
C ASN A 589 -33.04 22.32 -17.94
N GLU A 590 -33.28 21.52 -18.99
CA GLU A 590 -34.42 21.66 -19.90
C GLU A 590 -35.72 20.99 -19.40
N ILE A 591 -35.73 20.25 -18.27
CA ILE A 591 -36.88 19.43 -17.79
C ILE A 591 -37.97 20.28 -17.07
N ASP A 592 -38.29 21.46 -17.58
CA ASP A 592 -39.37 22.34 -17.09
C ASP A 592 -39.01 23.17 -15.83
N GLY A 593 -39.36 24.45 -15.85
CA GLY A 593 -38.77 25.50 -15.02
C GLY A 593 -38.95 25.37 -13.51
N SER A 594 -37.93 25.85 -12.77
CA SER A 594 -37.90 26.17 -11.33
C SER A 594 -37.88 25.04 -10.29
N ASP A 595 -38.37 23.83 -10.57
CA ASP A 595 -38.53 22.79 -9.54
C ASP A 595 -37.37 21.76 -9.46
N LEU A 596 -36.44 21.77 -10.43
CA LEU A 596 -35.50 20.66 -10.64
C LEU A 596 -34.02 21.03 -10.81
N ILE A 597 -33.65 22.26 -10.46
CA ILE A 597 -32.26 22.65 -10.36
C ILE A 597 -31.73 21.96 -9.10
N LYS A 598 -30.68 21.12 -9.22
CA LYS A 598 -29.90 20.68 -8.04
C LYS A 598 -29.66 21.93 -7.23
N THR A 599 -30.14 21.97 -5.98
CA THR A 599 -29.96 23.20 -5.20
C THR A 599 -28.46 23.53 -5.20
N PRO A 600 -28.04 24.81 -5.30
CA PRO A 600 -26.60 25.12 -5.28
C PRO A 600 -25.88 24.51 -4.06
N PHE A 601 -26.64 24.20 -3.00
CA PHE A 601 -26.20 23.42 -1.85
C PHE A 601 -25.91 21.94 -2.13
N GLU A 602 -26.73 21.24 -2.92
CA GLU A 602 -26.48 19.86 -3.32
C GLU A 602 -25.25 19.72 -4.24
N ILE A 603 -25.05 20.68 -5.15
CA ILE A 603 -23.85 20.75 -6.00
C ILE A 603 -22.61 20.98 -5.13
N PHE A 604 -22.69 21.94 -4.20
CA PHE A 604 -21.62 22.20 -3.24
C PHE A 604 -21.25 20.96 -2.40
N ILE A 605 -22.22 20.24 -1.84
CA ILE A 605 -21.96 19.03 -1.04
C ILE A 605 -21.29 17.94 -1.89
N PHE A 606 -21.68 17.81 -3.15
CA PHE A 606 -21.10 16.88 -4.10
C PHE A 606 -19.64 17.21 -4.42
N ASP A 607 -19.35 18.48 -4.70
CA ASP A 607 -17.98 18.96 -4.95
C ASP A 607 -17.10 18.76 -3.72
N VAL A 608 -17.61 18.99 -2.51
CA VAL A 608 -16.90 18.67 -1.25
C VAL A 608 -16.62 17.17 -1.12
N ALA A 609 -17.59 16.29 -1.42
CA ALA A 609 -17.39 14.85 -1.33
C ALA A 609 -16.33 14.32 -2.33
N CYS A 610 -16.32 14.85 -3.55
CA CYS A 610 -15.28 14.55 -4.55
C CYS A 610 -13.91 15.05 -4.07
N SER A 611 -13.87 16.28 -3.56
CA SER A 611 -12.68 16.92 -3.02
C SER A 611 -12.03 16.10 -1.90
N LEU A 612 -12.86 15.62 -0.96
CA LEU A 612 -12.40 14.77 0.13
C LEU A 612 -11.86 13.42 -0.37
N THR A 613 -12.45 12.86 -1.41
CA THR A 613 -11.99 11.58 -2.00
C THR A 613 -10.64 11.76 -2.71
N ALA A 614 -10.47 12.86 -3.47
CA ALA A 614 -9.21 13.20 -4.11
C ALA A 614 -8.10 13.46 -3.07
N LEU A 615 -8.41 14.22 -2.02
CA LEU A 615 -7.48 14.49 -0.92
C LEU A 615 -7.13 13.22 -0.13
N LEU A 616 -8.07 12.31 0.07
CA LEU A 616 -7.82 11.03 0.73
C LEU A 616 -6.85 10.16 -0.07
N TYR A 617 -7.06 10.05 -1.38
CA TYR A 617 -6.13 9.33 -2.25
C TYR A 617 -4.73 9.97 -2.22
N CYS A 618 -4.63 11.28 -2.50
CA CYS A 618 -3.34 11.97 -2.54
C CYS A 618 -2.64 11.99 -1.16
N GLY A 619 -3.41 12.05 -0.08
CA GLY A 619 -2.92 12.06 1.29
C GLY A 619 -2.19 10.77 1.66
N ILE A 620 -2.59 9.62 1.10
CA ILE A 620 -1.90 8.34 1.31
C ILE A 620 -0.46 8.40 0.76
N HIS A 621 -0.26 8.97 -0.43
CA HIS A 621 1.08 9.11 -1.03
C HIS A 621 1.96 10.12 -0.27
N VAL A 622 1.35 11.17 0.29
CA VAL A 622 2.06 12.15 1.14
C VAL A 622 2.42 11.56 2.50
N ALA A 623 1.53 10.77 3.12
CA ALA A 623 1.82 10.08 4.38
C ALA A 623 3.06 9.18 4.26
N ALA A 624 3.29 8.66 3.05
CA ALA A 624 4.42 7.90 2.61
C ALA A 624 5.69 8.74 2.30
N TRP A 625 5.93 9.79 3.10
CA TRP A 625 6.94 10.82 2.85
C TRP A 625 8.39 10.31 2.88
N ASP A 626 8.65 9.31 3.72
CA ASP A 626 9.98 8.82 4.07
C ASP A 626 10.29 7.43 3.50
N PHE A 627 9.59 7.01 2.44
CA PHE A 627 9.88 5.73 1.78
C PHE A 627 11.31 5.69 1.26
N PRO A 628 12.07 4.61 1.50
CA PRO A 628 13.37 4.45 0.88
C PRO A 628 13.21 4.11 -0.62
N PHE A 629 13.82 4.94 -1.47
CA PHE A 629 13.96 4.72 -2.91
C PHE A 629 15.42 4.38 -3.27
N ALA A 630 15.63 3.75 -4.43
CA ALA A 630 16.96 3.35 -4.90
C ALA A 630 17.90 4.56 -5.06
N THR A 631 17.36 5.69 -5.52
CA THR A 631 18.12 6.92 -5.72
C THR A 631 17.52 8.11 -5.00
N ARG A 632 18.37 9.08 -4.62
CA ARG A 632 17.92 10.35 -4.03
C ARG A 632 17.05 11.15 -5.01
N ALA A 633 17.29 11.01 -6.31
CA ALA A 633 16.47 11.65 -7.35
C ALA A 633 15.04 11.13 -7.30
N GLU A 634 14.83 9.81 -7.24
CA GLU A 634 13.49 9.21 -7.14
C GLU A 634 12.76 9.61 -5.86
N LEU A 635 13.46 9.68 -4.72
CA LEU A 635 12.87 10.16 -3.47
C LEU A 635 12.41 11.63 -3.57
N ILE A 636 13.24 12.49 -4.18
CA ILE A 636 12.87 13.89 -4.40
C ILE A 636 11.68 13.97 -5.36
N SER A 637 11.71 13.23 -6.47
CA SER A 637 10.61 13.17 -7.42
C SER A 637 9.32 12.67 -6.77
N TRP A 638 9.38 11.67 -5.88
CA TRP A 638 8.24 11.18 -5.12
C TRP A 638 7.60 12.28 -4.29
N ARG A 639 8.42 13.01 -3.53
CA ARG A 639 7.97 14.13 -2.68
C ARG A 639 7.38 15.26 -3.52
N VAL A 640 8.03 15.62 -4.63
CA VAL A 640 7.55 16.66 -5.54
C VAL A 640 6.21 16.27 -6.16
N PHE A 641 6.08 15.06 -6.71
CA PHE A 641 4.83 14.64 -7.33
C PHE A 641 3.70 14.41 -6.32
N SER A 642 4.00 13.90 -5.12
CA SER A 642 3.00 13.74 -4.05
C SER A 642 2.48 15.10 -3.57
N LEU A 643 3.37 16.08 -3.35
CA LEU A 643 2.98 17.46 -3.02
C LEU A 643 2.24 18.14 -4.17
N ALA A 644 2.72 17.98 -5.41
CA ALA A 644 2.06 18.56 -6.57
C ALA A 644 0.64 17.98 -6.74
N SER A 645 0.45 16.68 -6.50
CA SER A 645 -0.85 16.03 -6.62
C SER A 645 -1.84 16.51 -5.55
N ILE A 646 -1.43 16.59 -4.28
CA ILE A 646 -2.33 17.09 -3.23
C ILE A 646 -2.60 18.60 -3.36
N ALA A 647 -1.60 19.40 -3.76
CA ALA A 647 -1.75 20.84 -3.93
C ALA A 647 -2.66 21.18 -5.12
N THR A 648 -2.48 20.51 -6.27
CA THR A 648 -3.35 20.71 -7.43
C THR A 648 -4.76 20.21 -7.16
N ALA A 649 -4.93 19.07 -6.47
CA ALA A 649 -6.23 18.63 -6.00
C ALA A 649 -6.89 19.70 -5.13
N PHE A 650 -6.18 20.22 -4.11
CA PHE A 650 -6.69 21.28 -3.23
C PHE A 650 -7.09 22.55 -4.00
N VAL A 651 -6.30 22.98 -5.00
CA VAL A 651 -6.65 24.14 -5.83
C VAL A 651 -7.92 23.90 -6.62
N ILE A 652 -8.07 22.73 -7.25
CA ILE A 652 -9.30 22.37 -7.97
C ILE A 652 -10.50 22.39 -7.03
N CYS A 653 -10.36 21.82 -5.83
CA CYS A 653 -11.39 21.79 -4.80
C CYS A 653 -11.78 23.20 -4.32
N LEU A 654 -10.78 24.05 -4.08
CA LEU A 654 -10.97 25.42 -3.60
C LEU A 654 -11.67 26.27 -4.67
N VAL A 655 -11.22 26.19 -5.93
CA VAL A 655 -11.79 26.99 -7.02
C VAL A 655 -13.23 26.54 -7.33
N GLY A 656 -13.48 25.22 -7.39
CA GLY A 656 -14.84 24.68 -7.57
C GLY A 656 -15.77 25.09 -6.42
N GLY A 657 -15.33 24.86 -5.17
CA GLY A 657 -16.12 25.24 -3.99
C GLY A 657 -16.38 26.74 -3.87
N LEU A 658 -15.45 27.60 -4.29
CA LEU A 658 -15.67 29.05 -4.34
C LEU A 658 -16.66 29.46 -5.44
N ALA A 659 -16.62 28.80 -6.61
CA ALA A 659 -17.59 29.02 -7.67
C ALA A 659 -19.00 28.64 -7.20
N ASP A 660 -19.14 27.48 -6.55
CA ASP A 660 -20.41 27.00 -6.00
C ASP A 660 -20.91 27.86 -4.82
N ALA A 661 -20.01 28.27 -3.93
CA ALA A 661 -20.36 29.19 -2.85
C ALA A 661 -20.80 30.55 -3.38
N ALA A 662 -20.16 31.05 -4.45
CA ALA A 662 -20.56 32.29 -5.10
C ALA A 662 -21.95 32.16 -5.72
N THR A 663 -22.27 31.06 -6.40
CA THR A 663 -23.61 30.84 -6.96
C THR A 663 -24.67 30.65 -5.86
N LEU A 664 -24.36 29.91 -4.80
CA LEU A 664 -25.25 29.70 -3.65
C LEU A 664 -25.53 31.01 -2.89
N LEU A 665 -24.51 31.81 -2.61
CA LEU A 665 -24.68 33.09 -1.92
C LEU A 665 -25.38 34.13 -2.82
N ASN A 666 -25.20 34.03 -4.14
CA ASN A 666 -25.89 34.91 -5.10
C ASN A 666 -27.38 34.63 -5.09
N SER A 667 -27.79 33.35 -4.96
CA SER A 667 -29.19 32.99 -4.81
C SER A 667 -29.85 33.51 -3.53
N LYS A 668 -29.05 34.00 -2.56
CA LYS A 668 -29.52 34.49 -1.26
C LYS A 668 -29.18 35.97 -1.00
N ASP A 669 -28.70 36.72 -2.00
CA ASP A 669 -28.24 38.11 -1.88
C ASP A 669 -27.22 38.35 -0.74
N LEU A 670 -26.43 37.33 -0.38
CA LEU A 670 -25.53 37.34 0.78
C LEU A 670 -24.04 37.46 0.38
N LEU A 671 -23.72 37.91 -0.84
CA LEU A 671 -22.34 37.92 -1.32
C LEU A 671 -21.46 38.95 -0.60
N PRO A 672 -20.35 38.52 0.02
CA PRO A 672 -19.27 39.43 0.41
C PRO A 672 -18.67 40.14 -0.83
N SER A 673 -18.20 41.38 -0.67
CA SER A 673 -17.74 42.24 -1.77
C SER A 673 -16.65 41.60 -2.66
N PHE A 674 -15.81 40.74 -2.09
CA PHE A 674 -14.75 40.04 -2.84
C PHE A 674 -15.29 38.89 -3.72
N MET A 675 -16.41 38.27 -3.35
CA MET A 675 -17.03 37.17 -4.10
C MET A 675 -17.78 37.68 -5.34
N VAL A 676 -18.21 38.95 -5.34
CA VAL A 676 -18.97 39.56 -6.45
C VAL A 676 -18.14 39.63 -7.73
N GLY A 677 -16.81 39.80 -7.61
CA GLY A 677 -15.89 39.76 -8.74
C GLY A 677 -15.74 38.37 -9.36
N LEU A 678 -15.85 37.31 -8.53
CA LEU A 678 -15.70 35.92 -8.96
C LEU A 678 -16.92 35.42 -9.75
N ALA A 679 -18.13 35.89 -9.42
CA ALA A 679 -19.36 35.55 -10.13
C ALA A 679 -19.52 36.23 -11.51
N ARG A 680 -18.63 37.17 -11.88
CA ARG A 680 -18.65 37.83 -13.19
C ARG A 680 -18.09 36.90 -14.28
N PRO A 681 -18.48 37.05 -15.56
CA PRO A 681 -17.98 36.22 -16.65
C PRO A 681 -16.45 36.13 -16.72
N ALA A 682 -15.74 37.23 -16.47
CA ALA A 682 -14.27 37.25 -16.42
C ALA A 682 -13.70 36.43 -15.25
N GLY A 683 -14.36 36.45 -14.08
CA GLY A 683 -14.00 35.64 -12.92
C GLY A 683 -14.27 34.14 -13.13
N LEU A 684 -15.40 33.80 -13.74
CA LEU A 684 -15.71 32.42 -14.13
C LEU A 684 -14.70 31.89 -15.16
N TRP A 685 -14.28 32.73 -16.11
CA TRP A 685 -13.29 32.34 -17.11
C TRP A 685 -11.90 32.12 -16.49
N THR A 686 -11.48 32.97 -15.54
CA THR A 686 -10.20 32.78 -14.82
C THR A 686 -10.23 31.53 -13.94
N MET A 687 -11.36 31.23 -13.28
CA MET A 687 -11.56 29.98 -12.55
C MET A 687 -11.45 28.76 -13.47
N LEU A 688 -12.13 28.78 -14.62
CA LEU A 688 -12.09 27.70 -15.61
C LEU A 688 -10.66 27.43 -16.08
N VAL A 689 -9.93 28.48 -16.49
CA VAL A 689 -8.53 28.37 -16.92
C VAL A 689 -7.65 27.81 -15.80
N THR A 690 -7.87 28.26 -14.56
CA THR A 690 -7.13 27.76 -13.38
C THR A 690 -7.38 26.27 -13.14
N VAL A 691 -8.64 25.81 -13.26
CA VAL A 691 -9.00 24.40 -13.13
C VAL A 691 -8.35 23.57 -14.24
N ILE A 692 -8.41 24.02 -15.50
CA ILE A 692 -7.81 23.31 -16.63
C ILE A 692 -6.29 23.18 -16.46
N ILE A 693 -5.60 24.25 -16.08
CA ILE A 693 -4.15 24.22 -15.86
C ILE A 693 -3.82 23.28 -14.70
N SER A 694 -4.52 23.41 -13.58
CA SER A 694 -4.32 22.57 -12.39
C SER A 694 -4.56 21.09 -12.67
N PHE A 695 -5.56 20.78 -13.50
CA PHE A 695 -5.89 19.41 -13.92
C PHE A 695 -4.77 18.77 -14.74
N ASN A 696 -4.12 19.52 -15.64
CA ASN A 696 -2.98 19.01 -16.41
C ASN A 696 -1.79 18.70 -15.49
N PHE A 697 -1.47 19.61 -14.56
CA PHE A 697 -0.42 19.36 -13.57
C PHE A 697 -0.75 18.17 -12.67
N TYR A 698 -2.02 18.02 -12.29
CA TYR A 698 -2.49 16.88 -11.53
C TYR A 698 -2.24 15.57 -12.28
N ILE A 699 -2.63 15.45 -13.56
CA ILE A 699 -2.36 14.25 -14.37
C ILE A 699 -0.86 13.95 -14.46
N ILE A 700 -0.03 14.96 -14.71
CA ILE A 700 1.43 14.79 -14.77
C ILE A 700 1.97 14.25 -13.44
N ALA A 701 1.52 14.81 -12.31
CA ALA A 701 1.90 14.34 -10.99
C ALA A 701 1.46 12.88 -10.74
N ARG A 702 0.26 12.49 -11.18
CA ARG A 702 -0.27 11.13 -11.07
C ARG A 702 0.55 10.13 -11.87
N LEU A 703 0.86 10.45 -13.13
CA LEU A 703 1.72 9.61 -13.97
C LEU A 703 3.13 9.48 -13.37
N GLY A 704 3.67 10.56 -12.79
CA GLY A 704 4.93 10.54 -12.05
C GLY A 704 4.91 9.60 -10.85
N ILE A 705 3.86 9.66 -10.01
CA ILE A 705 3.67 8.75 -8.87
C ILE A 705 3.60 7.30 -9.35
N ILE A 706 2.78 7.00 -10.36
CA ILE A 706 2.63 5.63 -10.90
C ILE A 706 3.99 5.11 -11.39
N GLY A 707 4.74 5.91 -12.15
CA GLY A 707 6.08 5.52 -12.62
C GLY A 707 7.06 5.24 -11.48
N LEU A 708 7.02 6.05 -10.42
CA LEU A 708 7.88 5.86 -9.25
C LEU A 708 7.48 4.65 -8.40
N VAL A 709 6.19 4.33 -8.30
CA VAL A 709 5.70 3.10 -7.65
C VAL A 709 6.32 1.88 -8.31
N PHE A 710 6.29 1.80 -9.64
CA PHE A 710 6.93 0.70 -10.36
C PHE A 710 8.45 0.74 -10.25
N SER A 711 9.07 1.92 -10.31
CA SER A 711 10.52 2.05 -10.16
C SER A 711 10.99 1.58 -8.77
N SER A 712 10.20 1.78 -7.72
CA SER A 712 10.52 1.37 -6.35
C SER A 712 10.69 -0.15 -6.20
N LEU A 713 10.08 -0.95 -7.09
CA LEU A 713 10.23 -2.42 -7.07
C LEU A 713 11.67 -2.85 -7.32
N ARG A 714 12.49 -2.02 -7.97
CA ARG A 714 13.91 -2.32 -8.21
C ARG A 714 14.71 -2.43 -6.92
N ALA A 715 14.26 -1.79 -5.84
CA ALA A 715 14.97 -1.74 -4.57
C ALA A 715 13.96 -1.60 -3.43
N LEU A 716 13.58 -2.71 -2.80
CA LEU A 716 12.65 -2.73 -1.66
C LEU A 716 13.39 -3.07 -0.36
N PRO A 717 12.90 -2.61 0.80
CA PRO A 717 13.42 -3.03 2.10
C PRO A 717 13.41 -4.57 2.24
N THR A 718 14.42 -5.13 2.90
CA THR A 718 14.50 -6.59 3.13
C THR A 718 13.25 -7.18 3.78
N GLY A 719 12.62 -6.46 4.72
CA GLY A 719 11.38 -6.88 5.36
C GLY A 719 10.20 -7.01 4.38
N SER A 720 10.24 -6.35 3.21
CA SER A 720 9.19 -6.41 2.19
C SER A 720 9.01 -7.83 1.62
N TYR A 721 10.09 -8.61 1.61
CA TYR A 721 10.15 -9.98 1.12
C TYR A 721 9.90 -11.04 2.21
N THR A 722 9.60 -10.61 3.45
CA THR A 722 9.28 -11.54 4.54
C THR A 722 7.82 -11.96 4.46
N THR A 723 7.57 -13.27 4.39
CA THR A 723 6.22 -13.87 4.50
C THR A 723 5.87 -14.08 5.97
N VAL A 724 4.65 -13.72 6.36
CA VAL A 724 4.16 -13.99 7.72
C VAL A 724 3.70 -15.44 7.81
N GLY A 725 4.20 -16.20 8.80
CA GLY A 725 4.13 -17.66 8.83
C GLY A 725 2.73 -18.30 8.85
N TRP A 726 1.67 -17.58 9.24
CA TRP A 726 0.30 -18.13 9.15
C TRP A 726 -0.36 -17.86 7.80
N MET A 727 0.11 -16.87 7.03
CA MET A 727 -0.42 -16.59 5.69
C MET A 727 -0.12 -17.73 4.71
N THR A 728 0.96 -18.48 4.93
CA THR A 728 1.30 -19.66 4.12
C THR A 728 0.36 -20.84 4.37
N SER A 729 -0.44 -20.79 5.43
CA SER A 729 -1.44 -21.83 5.75
C SER A 729 -2.78 -21.59 5.05
N ILE A 730 -2.97 -20.42 4.41
CA ILE A 730 -4.17 -20.07 3.66
C ILE A 730 -3.81 -20.12 2.16
N PRO A 731 -4.61 -20.79 1.31
CA PRO A 731 -4.33 -20.85 -0.12
C PRO A 731 -4.25 -19.43 -0.72
N HIS A 732 -3.20 -19.19 -1.51
CA HIS A 732 -3.03 -17.97 -2.29
C HIS A 732 -4.00 -17.97 -3.48
N PHE A 733 -4.72 -16.86 -3.70
CA PHE A 733 -5.69 -16.68 -4.79
C PHE A 733 -5.17 -15.74 -5.87
#